data_AF-A0A2R6D117-F1
#
_entry.id   AF-A0A2R6D117-F1
#
_cell.length_a   1.000
_cell.length_b   1.000
_cell.length_c   1.000
_cell.angle_alpha   90.00
_cell.angle_beta   90.00
_cell.angle_gamma   90.00
#
_symmetry.space_group_name_H-M   'P 1'
#
loop_
_entity.id
_entity.type
_entity.pdbx_description
1 polymer ?
#
loop_
_entity_poly.entity_id
_entity_poly.type
_entity_poly.pdbx_seq_one_letter_code
_entity_poly.pdbx_strand_id
1 'polypeptide(L)'
;MSMSRPAVHPAYRNLSSERHGSARAATGAQYPITTPGCVETLMSRPGQGSGMTVSSSGRSGRVLYVDPDDDAAGPVLDVLGQAAFAVEHVRDAATARERLNDGFDCVVSTQDLPDGTGLDLLGTVREADDEFPFVLFPDEGDERLASEAISVGVSDYVPREPVPKQRLALVDAVERVVFGSPEFPAVSEQLKDRAMDEAPVGITIADASRRDMPLIYVNDAFEELTEYTEADSLARNCSFLQGDDSDRAAVAEMSRALGAGDPVSVEIKNYTKSGEPFWNRVDIAPVHEDGELTHYVGFQLDVTERVEAEREARRQAEKARAERETVEALLARLDGLVTDVTSGLLGAGTRSAVEAAVCDRLVETEEHAVAWIGDSDPATDTITPSTWAGGDDPEGFAVDLDDGGPVARAVETGELQVVAADGDGESEREHERETGAAVDRSADGGTVAADEARRGVLAEYADVVGEEVAAVAALPLQYGDVGYGVLVVALRAGARLSQPERRVLSAVGTSTAMALHDLTSQRLLASDDVIELEFALNGSEPFFVGLSGVLGASFGHVGTVARDDGPTTLFFESDADPDAVTATLEDRGDGTTVTAVTTVDDRSILEFVVESSPLFDLLSDRGGRVTDMHAAGGAGQLTLELPPEAQPREVVETIEEAIPGADLTAYREHERPAETRQDVRTRIDERLTDRQETALQTAIVGGFFEWPRDSTGEELATTMDIGRSTFHQHLRAAQRKVFEELYG
;
A
#
# COMPACT_ATOMS: atom_id res chain seq x y z
N MET A 1 56.65 0.25 -7.81
CA MET A 1 56.98 0.62 -9.21
C MET A 1 55.67 0.66 -9.97
N SER A 2 55.32 1.84 -10.47
CA SER A 2 54.04 2.18 -11.10
C SER A 2 54.10 1.88 -12.59
N MET A 3 53.07 1.19 -13.12
CA MET A 3 52.72 1.07 -14.53
C MET A 3 51.23 0.68 -14.57
N SER A 4 50.36 1.05 -15.50
CA SER A 4 50.31 2.05 -16.56
C SER A 4 48.89 1.88 -17.11
N ARG A 5 48.09 2.95 -17.19
CA ARG A 5 46.82 2.97 -17.96
C ARG A 5 47.03 3.81 -19.23
N PRO A 6 46.69 3.30 -20.42
CA PRO A 6 46.28 4.10 -21.57
C PRO A 6 44.74 4.00 -21.74
N ALA A 7 43.98 5.10 -21.75
CA ALA A 7 43.76 6.07 -22.83
C ALA A 7 42.68 5.64 -23.84
N VAL A 8 41.53 6.33 -23.83
CA VAL A 8 40.76 6.65 -25.04
C VAL A 8 40.17 8.07 -24.90
N HIS A 9 40.66 8.96 -25.75
CA HIS A 9 40.09 10.21 -26.29
C HIS A 9 40.24 10.02 -27.85
N PRO A 10 39.66 10.79 -28.81
CA PRO A 10 39.08 12.13 -28.66
C PRO A 10 37.95 12.59 -29.64
N ALA A 11 37.55 13.88 -29.43
CA ALA A 11 37.20 14.90 -30.43
C ALA A 11 35.82 14.82 -31.12
N TYR A 12 35.06 15.90 -31.30
CA TYR A 12 35.40 17.28 -31.68
C TYR A 12 34.65 18.32 -30.80
N ARG A 13 35.29 19.37 -30.23
CA ARG A 13 35.69 20.67 -30.85
C ARG A 13 34.49 21.36 -31.53
N ASN A 14 34.14 22.61 -31.33
CA ASN A 14 34.82 23.86 -30.90
C ASN A 14 33.72 24.95 -31.16
N LEU A 15 33.69 26.19 -30.68
CA LEU A 15 34.56 27.06 -29.92
C LEU A 15 33.75 28.35 -29.67
N SER A 16 33.91 28.92 -28.46
CA SER A 16 34.22 30.34 -28.20
C SER A 16 33.21 31.43 -28.60
N SER A 17 33.01 32.52 -27.86
CA SER A 17 33.88 33.20 -26.89
C SER A 17 33.05 34.25 -26.13
N GLU A 18 33.32 34.37 -24.82
CA GLU A 18 33.68 35.59 -24.05
C GLU A 18 32.78 36.85 -24.17
N ARG A 19 32.47 37.65 -23.13
CA ARG A 19 32.97 37.84 -21.76
C ARG A 19 32.14 38.98 -21.12
N HIS A 20 32.05 38.98 -19.77
CA HIS A 20 31.74 40.13 -18.87
C HIS A 20 30.32 40.73 -18.98
N GLY A 21 29.60 41.11 -17.92
CA GLY A 21 29.82 41.15 -16.49
C GLY A 21 28.68 41.95 -15.82
N SER A 22 28.47 41.68 -14.53
CA SER A 22 27.77 42.53 -13.56
C SER A 22 26.23 42.59 -13.52
N ALA A 23 25.78 42.72 -12.27
CA ALA A 23 24.55 43.34 -11.77
C ALA A 23 23.28 42.47 -11.66
N ARG A 24 22.98 42.12 -10.40
CA ARG A 24 21.66 41.80 -9.85
C ARG A 24 20.65 42.90 -10.17
N ALA A 25 19.46 42.51 -10.62
CA ALA A 25 18.19 43.12 -10.24
C ALA A 25 17.10 42.06 -10.32
N ALA A 26 16.31 41.98 -9.26
CA ALA A 26 15.23 41.02 -9.05
C ALA A 26 13.92 41.56 -9.64
N THR A 27 13.11 40.70 -10.25
CA THR A 27 11.66 40.89 -10.37
C THR A 27 10.94 39.60 -10.78
N GLY A 28 9.87 39.28 -10.03
CA GLY A 28 8.62 38.74 -10.56
C GLY A 28 8.57 37.23 -10.86
N ALA A 29 8.25 36.43 -9.85
CA ALA A 29 7.70 35.09 -10.05
C ALA A 29 6.27 35.19 -10.62
N GLN A 30 6.04 34.58 -11.78
CA GLN A 30 4.71 34.24 -12.32
C GLN A 30 4.55 32.73 -12.20
N TYR A 31 3.51 32.27 -11.49
CA TYR A 31 2.99 30.90 -11.62
C TYR A 31 1.68 30.94 -12.43
N PRO A 32 1.48 30.01 -13.38
CA PRO A 32 0.26 29.90 -14.16
C PRO A 32 -0.71 28.91 -13.52
N ILE A 33 -2.02 29.18 -13.58
CA ILE A 33 -3.06 28.16 -13.40
C ILE A 33 -4.13 28.32 -14.49
N THR A 34 -4.16 27.36 -15.40
CA THR A 34 -5.32 26.86 -16.17
C THR A 34 -5.42 25.38 -15.77
N THR A 35 -6.56 24.74 -15.49
CA THR A 35 -7.75 24.53 -16.33
C THR A 35 -8.87 23.83 -15.49
N PRO A 36 -10.03 23.36 -16.02
CA PRO A 36 -11.39 23.77 -15.63
C PRO A 36 -12.21 22.70 -14.86
N GLY A 37 -13.33 23.10 -14.25
CA GLY A 37 -14.31 22.13 -13.76
C GLY A 37 -15.48 22.75 -12.99
N CYS A 38 -16.69 22.28 -13.31
CA CYS A 38 -17.96 22.46 -12.58
C CYS A 38 -18.79 23.71 -12.90
N VAL A 39 -19.42 23.66 -14.07
CA VAL A 39 -20.75 24.24 -14.31
C VAL A 39 -21.77 23.13 -14.05
N GLU A 40 -22.57 23.25 -12.99
CA GLU A 40 -24.02 22.99 -13.00
C GLU A 40 -24.62 23.03 -11.58
N THR A 41 -25.85 23.57 -11.54
CA THR A 41 -26.87 23.47 -10.47
C THR A 41 -27.03 24.72 -9.59
N LEU A 42 -27.81 25.67 -10.11
CA LEU A 42 -28.84 26.39 -9.35
C LEU A 42 -29.77 27.12 -10.34
N MET A 43 -30.62 26.35 -11.01
CA MET A 43 -31.82 26.85 -11.69
C MET A 43 -33.03 26.33 -10.93
N SER A 44 -33.69 27.19 -10.16
CA SER A 44 -35.16 27.26 -10.03
C SER A 44 -35.59 28.10 -8.82
N ARG A 45 -35.87 29.40 -9.02
CA ARG A 45 -37.22 29.98 -8.90
C ARG A 45 -37.21 31.48 -9.25
N PRO A 46 -38.30 32.00 -9.84
CA PRO A 46 -38.35 33.36 -10.36
C PRO A 46 -38.75 34.33 -9.25
N GLY A 47 -37.85 35.26 -8.93
CA GLY A 47 -38.09 36.34 -7.98
C GLY A 47 -37.57 37.64 -8.56
N GLN A 48 -38.50 38.49 -8.97
CA GLN A 48 -38.37 39.91 -9.33
C GLN A 48 -37.06 40.56 -8.87
N GLY A 49 -36.07 40.60 -9.75
CA GLY A 49 -34.97 41.56 -9.70
C GLY A 49 -35.30 42.68 -10.65
N SER A 50 -35.73 43.83 -10.12
CA SER A 50 -35.72 45.09 -10.86
C SER A 50 -34.36 45.24 -11.50
N GLY A 51 -34.31 45.10 -12.84
CA GLY A 51 -33.18 45.57 -13.60
C GLY A 51 -33.00 47.02 -13.24
N MET A 52 -31.90 47.34 -12.56
CA MET A 52 -31.42 48.71 -12.50
C MET A 52 -30.90 49.01 -13.90
N THR A 53 -31.83 49.20 -14.84
CA THR A 53 -31.57 49.96 -16.06
C THR A 53 -31.09 51.31 -15.56
N VAL A 54 -29.78 51.55 -15.67
CA VAL A 54 -29.27 52.91 -15.68
C VAL A 54 -29.96 53.55 -16.86
N SER A 55 -31.06 54.23 -16.56
CA SER A 55 -31.77 55.07 -17.49
C SER A 55 -30.84 56.25 -17.72
N SER A 56 -29.88 56.11 -18.64
CA SER A 56 -29.15 57.25 -19.15
C SER A 56 -30.21 58.17 -19.72
N SER A 57 -30.25 59.37 -19.17
CA SER A 57 -31.22 60.38 -19.54
C SER A 57 -31.04 60.65 -21.03
N GLY A 58 -32.09 60.40 -21.82
CA GLY A 58 -32.08 60.42 -23.28
C GLY A 58 -31.55 61.73 -23.85
N ARG A 59 -30.26 61.75 -24.16
CA ARG A 59 -29.61 62.77 -24.98
C ARG A 59 -29.26 62.08 -26.30
N SER A 60 -30.03 62.37 -27.34
CA SER A 60 -29.84 61.84 -28.68
C SER A 60 -29.15 62.90 -29.55
N GLY A 61 -28.08 62.52 -30.24
CA GLY A 61 -27.39 63.38 -31.21
C GLY A 61 -27.28 62.70 -32.57
N ARG A 62 -26.99 63.47 -33.62
CA ARG A 62 -26.74 63.00 -34.98
C ARG A 62 -25.26 63.06 -35.29
N VAL A 63 -24.67 61.94 -35.69
CA VAL A 63 -23.24 61.83 -35.97
C VAL A 63 -23.03 61.52 -37.46
N LEU A 64 -22.18 62.29 -38.12
CA LEU A 64 -21.69 61.98 -39.46
C LEU A 64 -20.38 61.19 -39.32
N TYR A 65 -20.40 59.91 -39.63
CA TYR A 65 -19.25 59.02 -39.57
C TYR A 65 -18.62 58.89 -40.97
N VAL A 66 -17.34 59.25 -41.10
CA VAL A 66 -16.59 59.26 -42.36
C VAL A 66 -15.49 58.20 -42.29
N ASP A 67 -15.68 57.10 -43.01
CA ASP A 67 -14.75 55.97 -43.06
C ASP A 67 -14.84 55.29 -44.45
N PRO A 68 -13.73 55.14 -45.19
CA PRO A 68 -13.77 54.46 -46.49
C PRO A 68 -14.03 52.96 -46.41
N ASP A 69 -13.84 52.34 -45.24
CA ASP A 69 -13.98 50.89 -45.03
C ASP A 69 -15.37 50.54 -44.45
N ASP A 70 -16.26 50.02 -45.31
CA ASP A 70 -17.60 49.59 -44.90
C ASP A 70 -17.59 48.44 -43.88
N ASP A 71 -16.61 47.53 -43.98
CA ASP A 71 -16.53 46.37 -43.10
C ASP A 71 -16.07 46.80 -41.69
N ALA A 72 -15.17 47.78 -41.63
CA ALA A 72 -14.70 48.36 -40.38
C ALA A 72 -15.75 49.30 -39.73
N ALA A 73 -16.60 49.95 -40.54
CA ALA A 73 -17.63 50.88 -40.07
C ALA A 73 -18.76 50.21 -39.26
N GLY A 74 -19.14 48.98 -39.61
CA GLY A 74 -20.27 48.26 -38.99
C GLY A 74 -20.25 48.26 -37.44
N PRO A 75 -19.17 47.77 -36.80
CA PRO A 75 -19.05 47.77 -35.35
C PRO A 75 -19.08 49.15 -34.68
N VAL A 76 -18.69 50.22 -35.40
CA VAL A 76 -18.71 51.59 -34.89
C VAL A 76 -20.13 52.15 -34.93
N LEU A 77 -20.85 51.90 -36.03
CA LEU A 77 -22.26 52.25 -36.19
C LEU A 77 -23.13 51.58 -35.11
N ASP A 78 -22.87 50.31 -34.82
CA ASP A 78 -23.57 49.56 -33.77
C ASP A 78 -23.39 50.18 -32.38
N VAL A 79 -22.15 50.52 -32.01
CA VAL A 79 -21.82 51.03 -30.67
C VAL A 79 -22.34 52.45 -30.46
N LEU A 80 -22.21 53.34 -31.45
CA LEU A 80 -22.79 54.68 -31.39
C LEU A 80 -24.33 54.63 -31.42
N GLY A 81 -24.92 53.71 -32.18
CA GLY A 81 -26.37 53.47 -32.19
C GLY A 81 -26.92 52.99 -30.85
N GLN A 82 -26.20 52.10 -30.16
CA GLN A 82 -26.55 51.65 -28.80
C GLN A 82 -26.51 52.80 -27.78
N ALA A 83 -25.64 53.79 -27.98
CA ALA A 83 -25.58 55.02 -27.19
C ALA A 83 -26.63 56.09 -27.62
N ALA A 84 -27.65 55.69 -28.40
CA ALA A 84 -28.75 56.55 -28.86
C ALA A 84 -28.33 57.69 -29.81
N PHE A 85 -27.17 57.60 -30.47
CA PHE A 85 -26.82 58.47 -31.59
C PHE A 85 -27.42 57.96 -32.90
N ALA A 86 -27.95 58.86 -33.72
CA ALA A 86 -28.33 58.57 -35.09
C ALA A 86 -27.13 58.81 -36.02
N VAL A 87 -26.50 57.74 -36.48
CA VAL A 87 -25.26 57.80 -37.25
C VAL A 87 -25.51 57.64 -38.76
N GLU A 88 -24.98 58.56 -39.56
CA GLU A 88 -24.94 58.44 -41.03
C GLU A 88 -23.50 58.17 -41.48
N HIS A 89 -23.30 57.12 -42.27
CA HIS A 89 -21.99 56.70 -42.77
C HIS A 89 -21.74 57.19 -44.20
N VAL A 90 -20.58 57.81 -44.44
CA VAL A 90 -20.10 58.23 -45.76
C VAL A 90 -18.64 57.80 -45.95
N ARG A 91 -18.21 57.59 -47.21
CA ARG A 91 -16.91 56.96 -47.51
C ARG A 91 -15.78 57.92 -47.84
N ASP A 92 -16.10 59.18 -48.09
CA ASP A 92 -15.17 60.17 -48.62
C ASP A 92 -15.47 61.58 -48.09
N ALA A 93 -14.44 62.43 -48.09
CA ALA A 93 -14.52 63.79 -47.56
C ALA A 93 -15.44 64.68 -48.41
N ALA A 94 -15.48 64.49 -49.72
CA ALA A 94 -16.35 65.23 -50.63
C ALA A 94 -17.83 65.05 -50.28
N THR A 95 -18.27 63.80 -50.07
CA THR A 95 -19.64 63.48 -49.66
C THR A 95 -19.91 64.00 -48.25
N ALA A 96 -18.95 63.87 -47.33
CA ALA A 96 -19.08 64.45 -46.00
C ALA A 96 -19.34 65.97 -46.06
N ARG A 97 -18.60 66.70 -46.90
CA ARG A 97 -18.74 68.16 -47.11
C ARG A 97 -20.11 68.57 -47.64
N GLU A 98 -20.66 67.82 -48.59
CA GLU A 98 -22.01 68.09 -49.12
C GLU A 98 -23.08 67.95 -48.03
N ARG A 99 -22.83 67.08 -47.04
CA ARG A 99 -23.77 66.70 -45.99
C ARG A 99 -23.59 67.47 -44.67
N LEU A 100 -22.54 68.27 -44.50
CA LEU A 100 -22.27 68.99 -43.25
C LEU A 100 -23.45 69.86 -42.77
N ASN A 101 -24.22 70.43 -43.70
CA ASN A 101 -25.35 71.29 -43.39
C ASN A 101 -26.67 70.53 -43.11
N ASP A 102 -26.66 69.20 -43.13
CA ASP A 102 -27.87 68.38 -42.95
C ASP A 102 -28.29 68.24 -41.46
N GLY A 103 -27.68 69.02 -40.56
CA GLY A 103 -28.04 69.08 -39.13
C GLY A 103 -27.46 67.93 -38.31
N PHE A 104 -26.16 67.67 -38.47
CA PHE A 104 -25.39 66.79 -37.59
C PHE A 104 -24.86 67.58 -36.38
N ASP A 105 -24.66 66.89 -35.27
CA ASP A 105 -24.12 67.44 -34.02
C ASP A 105 -22.62 67.16 -33.85
N CYS A 106 -22.07 66.18 -34.58
CA CYS A 106 -20.65 65.85 -34.59
C CYS A 106 -20.23 65.15 -35.88
N VAL A 107 -19.01 65.44 -36.34
CA VAL A 107 -18.32 64.61 -37.35
C VAL A 107 -17.32 63.69 -36.64
N VAL A 108 -17.33 62.42 -36.99
CA VAL A 108 -16.32 61.45 -36.60
C VAL A 108 -15.65 60.97 -37.88
N SER A 109 -14.35 61.17 -38.02
CA SER A 109 -13.64 60.85 -39.27
C SER A 109 -12.40 59.99 -38.99
N THR A 110 -12.15 59.01 -39.86
CA THR A 110 -10.81 58.40 -39.95
C THR A 110 -9.81 59.39 -40.54
N GLN A 111 -8.52 59.13 -40.37
CA GLN A 111 -7.47 60.00 -40.89
C GLN A 111 -7.20 59.78 -42.38
N ASP A 112 -7.23 58.54 -42.85
CA ASP A 112 -6.96 58.21 -44.25
C ASP A 112 -8.25 58.13 -45.05
N LEU A 113 -8.48 59.13 -45.92
CA LEU A 113 -9.65 59.21 -46.79
C LEU A 113 -9.23 59.11 -48.27
N PRO A 114 -10.09 58.62 -49.17
CA PRO A 114 -9.74 58.41 -50.58
C PRO A 114 -9.48 59.71 -51.35
N ASP A 115 -9.96 60.84 -50.85
CA ASP A 115 -9.90 62.17 -51.47
C ASP A 115 -9.24 63.24 -50.58
N GLY A 116 -8.53 62.84 -49.52
CA GLY A 116 -7.80 63.75 -48.62
C GLY A 116 -7.47 63.10 -47.28
N THR A 117 -7.26 63.91 -46.24
CA THR A 117 -7.11 63.42 -44.86
C THR A 117 -8.26 63.87 -43.96
N GLY A 118 -8.45 63.17 -42.84
CA GLY A 118 -9.40 63.57 -41.79
C GLY A 118 -9.12 64.99 -41.26
N LEU A 119 -7.85 65.39 -41.17
CA LEU A 119 -7.46 66.76 -40.82
C LEU A 119 -7.78 67.80 -41.91
N ASP A 120 -7.70 67.44 -43.20
CA ASP A 120 -8.16 68.32 -44.29
C ASP A 120 -9.68 68.50 -44.27
N LEU A 121 -10.41 67.44 -43.91
CA LEU A 121 -11.85 67.50 -43.68
C LEU A 121 -12.17 68.39 -42.48
N LEU A 122 -11.45 68.25 -41.35
CA LEU A 122 -11.57 69.13 -40.19
C LEU A 122 -11.37 70.60 -40.57
N GLY A 123 -10.35 70.91 -41.37
CA GLY A 123 -10.13 72.28 -41.87
C GLY A 123 -11.36 72.83 -42.61
N THR A 124 -12.02 71.99 -43.42
CA THR A 124 -13.24 72.39 -44.15
C THR A 124 -14.44 72.56 -43.21
N VAL A 125 -14.57 71.70 -42.20
CA VAL A 125 -15.61 71.79 -41.17
C VAL A 125 -15.46 73.09 -40.37
N ARG A 126 -14.22 73.42 -39.97
CA ARG A 126 -13.90 74.65 -39.23
C ARG A 126 -14.10 75.92 -40.06
N GLU A 127 -13.89 75.87 -41.38
CA GLU A 127 -14.25 76.98 -42.28
C GLU A 127 -15.75 77.28 -42.30
N ALA A 128 -16.59 76.25 -42.14
CA ALA A 128 -18.04 76.38 -42.09
C ALA A 128 -18.54 76.79 -40.69
N ASP A 129 -17.97 76.19 -39.65
CA ASP A 129 -18.24 76.49 -38.24
C ASP A 129 -17.01 76.16 -37.37
N ASP A 130 -16.37 77.22 -36.85
CA ASP A 130 -15.10 77.15 -36.10
C ASP A 130 -15.23 76.37 -34.79
N GLU A 131 -16.43 76.19 -34.23
CA GLU A 131 -16.65 75.46 -32.97
C GLU A 131 -17.30 74.07 -33.19
N PHE A 132 -17.60 73.69 -34.44
CA PHE A 132 -18.29 72.44 -34.72
C PHE A 132 -17.56 71.20 -34.14
N PRO A 133 -18.25 70.32 -33.40
CA PRO A 133 -17.70 69.07 -32.88
C PRO A 133 -17.08 68.15 -33.94
N PHE A 134 -15.78 67.85 -33.78
CA PHE A 134 -15.06 66.93 -34.66
C PHE A 134 -14.16 65.99 -33.87
N VAL A 135 -14.39 64.69 -33.99
CA VAL A 135 -13.58 63.64 -33.37
C VAL A 135 -12.76 62.93 -34.44
N LEU A 136 -11.43 62.91 -34.28
CA LEU A 136 -10.56 62.15 -35.18
C LEU A 136 -10.39 60.73 -34.64
N PHE A 137 -10.73 59.75 -35.48
CA PHE A 137 -10.75 58.31 -35.17
C PHE A 137 -9.84 57.52 -36.13
N PRO A 138 -8.51 57.71 -36.09
CA PRO A 138 -7.59 57.08 -37.04
C PRO A 138 -7.38 55.59 -36.74
N ASP A 139 -7.07 54.79 -37.77
CA ASP A 139 -6.79 53.36 -37.63
C ASP A 139 -5.54 53.08 -36.78
N GLU A 140 -4.50 53.92 -36.88
CA GLU A 140 -3.28 53.82 -36.08
C GLU A 140 -3.04 55.09 -35.24
N GLY A 141 -2.62 54.90 -33.98
CA GLY A 141 -2.31 56.00 -33.07
C GLY A 141 -0.82 56.31 -33.02
N ASP A 142 -0.32 57.25 -33.82
CA ASP A 142 1.03 57.80 -33.67
C ASP A 142 1.02 59.16 -32.93
N GLU A 143 2.00 59.36 -32.04
CA GLU A 143 2.20 60.57 -31.22
C GLU A 143 2.31 61.83 -32.09
N ARG A 144 2.92 61.72 -33.27
CA ARG A 144 3.01 62.81 -34.24
C ARG A 144 1.63 63.26 -34.73
N LEU A 145 0.77 62.29 -35.08
CA LEU A 145 -0.59 62.55 -35.57
C LEU A 145 -1.46 63.12 -34.45
N ALA A 146 -1.36 62.60 -33.23
CA ALA A 146 -2.08 63.12 -32.08
C ALA A 146 -1.70 64.58 -31.79
N SER A 147 -0.39 64.90 -31.80
CA SER A 147 0.08 66.28 -31.58
C SER A 147 -0.34 67.25 -32.69
N GLU A 148 -0.41 66.78 -33.94
CA GLU A 148 -0.89 67.56 -35.07
C GLU A 148 -2.40 67.81 -34.98
N ALA A 149 -3.19 66.78 -34.67
CA ALA A 149 -4.64 66.89 -34.49
C ALA A 149 -5.02 67.89 -33.38
N ILE A 150 -4.29 67.87 -32.26
CA ILE A 150 -4.47 68.86 -31.17
C ILE A 150 -4.15 70.28 -31.67
N SER A 151 -3.08 70.45 -32.45
CA SER A 151 -2.65 71.76 -32.95
C SER A 151 -3.61 72.37 -33.96
N VAL A 152 -4.33 71.52 -34.71
CA VAL A 152 -5.36 71.92 -35.70
C VAL A 152 -6.73 72.10 -35.03
N GLY A 153 -6.87 71.77 -33.74
CA GLY A 153 -8.08 72.01 -32.97
C GLY A 153 -9.14 70.92 -33.14
N VAL A 154 -8.74 69.64 -33.21
CA VAL A 154 -9.68 68.53 -33.08
C VAL A 154 -10.42 68.61 -31.73
N SER A 155 -11.72 68.30 -31.70
CA SER A 155 -12.49 68.33 -30.45
C SER A 155 -12.15 67.15 -29.53
N ASP A 156 -11.84 65.99 -30.11
CA ASP A 156 -11.26 64.86 -29.39
C ASP A 156 -10.49 63.93 -30.36
N TYR A 157 -9.57 63.12 -29.84
CA TYR A 157 -8.75 62.19 -30.60
C TYR A 157 -8.80 60.79 -29.98
N VAL A 158 -9.25 59.80 -30.74
CA VAL A 158 -9.38 58.43 -30.26
C VAL A 158 -8.79 57.48 -31.31
N PRO A 159 -7.61 56.87 -31.09
CA PRO A 159 -7.08 55.90 -32.04
C PRO A 159 -7.95 54.62 -32.05
N ARG A 160 -7.95 53.92 -33.19
CA ARG A 160 -8.69 52.68 -33.45
C ARG A 160 -7.74 51.48 -33.51
N GLU A 161 -7.00 51.25 -32.44
CA GLU A 161 -6.19 50.03 -32.27
C GLU A 161 -7.08 48.85 -31.78
N PRO A 162 -6.66 47.56 -31.93
CA PRO A 162 -7.57 46.45 -32.27
C PRO A 162 -8.42 45.88 -31.11
N VAL A 163 -8.79 46.67 -30.11
CA VAL A 163 -9.44 46.22 -28.87
C VAL A 163 -10.87 46.78 -28.73
N PRO A 164 -11.87 45.98 -28.32
CA PRO A 164 -13.26 46.45 -28.14
C PRO A 164 -13.44 47.67 -27.21
N LYS A 165 -12.50 47.92 -26.29
CA LYS A 165 -12.58 49.04 -25.33
C LYS A 165 -12.48 50.42 -25.97
N GLN A 166 -11.80 50.57 -27.11
CA GLN A 166 -11.64 51.88 -27.76
C GLN A 166 -12.91 52.35 -28.49
N ARG A 167 -13.84 51.43 -28.83
CA ARG A 167 -15.17 51.82 -29.33
C ARG A 167 -16.05 52.46 -28.26
N LEU A 168 -15.93 52.01 -27.01
CA LEU A 168 -16.60 52.68 -25.87
C LEU A 168 -15.96 54.04 -25.59
N ALA A 169 -14.62 54.15 -25.69
CA ALA A 169 -13.93 55.43 -25.58
C ALA A 169 -14.36 56.43 -26.68
N LEU A 170 -14.67 55.96 -27.89
CA LEU A 170 -15.26 56.78 -28.94
C LEU A 170 -16.66 57.29 -28.56
N VAL A 171 -17.52 56.45 -27.94
CA VAL A 171 -18.82 56.91 -27.42
C VAL A 171 -18.61 57.99 -26.37
N ASP A 172 -17.73 57.76 -25.40
CA ASP A 172 -17.44 58.72 -24.34
C ASP A 172 -16.85 60.03 -24.90
N ALA A 173 -16.09 59.97 -25.99
CA ALA A 173 -15.57 61.14 -26.69
C ALA A 173 -16.70 61.92 -27.39
N VAL A 174 -17.54 61.23 -28.17
CA VAL A 174 -18.69 61.85 -28.86
C VAL A 174 -19.69 62.43 -27.85
N GLU A 175 -20.03 61.72 -26.78
CA GLU A 175 -20.91 62.24 -25.73
C GLU A 175 -20.33 63.49 -25.06
N ARG A 176 -19.04 63.50 -24.76
CA ARG A 176 -18.38 64.64 -24.13
C ARG A 176 -18.35 65.87 -25.03
N VAL A 177 -18.09 65.68 -26.33
CA VAL A 177 -18.05 66.81 -27.28
C VAL A 177 -19.46 67.30 -27.62
N VAL A 178 -20.45 66.41 -27.76
CA VAL A 178 -21.83 66.78 -28.12
C VAL A 178 -22.62 67.33 -26.92
N PHE A 179 -22.42 66.77 -25.72
CA PHE A 179 -23.25 67.07 -24.55
C PHE A 179 -22.50 67.65 -23.33
N GLY A 180 -21.17 67.78 -23.39
CA GLY A 180 -20.31 68.23 -22.30
C GLY A 180 -19.91 67.11 -21.33
N SER A 181 -18.92 67.36 -20.45
CA SER A 181 -18.53 66.39 -19.41
C SER A 181 -19.68 66.11 -18.43
N PRO A 182 -19.88 64.85 -17.99
CA PRO A 182 -20.87 64.56 -16.96
C PRO A 182 -20.50 65.27 -15.65
N GLU A 183 -21.40 66.12 -15.13
CA GLU A 183 -21.26 66.67 -13.78
C GLU A 183 -21.51 65.55 -12.75
N PHE A 184 -20.45 65.09 -12.08
CA PHE A 184 -20.62 64.29 -10.87
C PHE A 184 -21.17 65.19 -9.76
N PRO A 185 -22.24 64.78 -9.05
CA PRO A 185 -22.75 65.57 -7.94
C PRO A 185 -21.64 65.73 -6.88
N ALA A 186 -21.45 66.96 -6.40
CA ALA A 186 -20.50 67.22 -5.33
C ALA A 186 -20.84 66.40 -4.09
N VAL A 187 -19.86 65.68 -3.54
CA VAL A 187 -20.00 64.95 -2.28
C VAL A 187 -20.17 65.97 -1.15
N SER A 188 -21.34 65.99 -0.51
CA SER A 188 -21.59 66.87 0.64
C SER A 188 -20.83 66.39 1.87
N GLU A 189 -20.49 67.32 2.78
CA GLU A 189 -19.91 66.97 4.09
C GLU A 189 -20.81 65.98 4.85
N GLN A 190 -22.13 66.18 4.80
CA GLN A 190 -23.11 65.24 5.39
C GLN A 190 -23.03 63.83 4.80
N LEU A 191 -22.68 63.69 3.52
CA LEU A 191 -22.50 62.37 2.91
C LEU A 191 -21.19 61.72 3.34
N LYS A 192 -20.12 62.51 3.55
CA LYS A 192 -18.85 62.00 4.10
C LYS A 192 -19.01 61.54 5.53
N ASP A 193 -19.64 62.36 6.38
CA ASP A 193 -19.88 62.03 7.80
C ASP A 193 -20.68 60.74 7.91
N ARG A 194 -21.81 60.65 7.21
CA ARG A 194 -22.61 59.41 7.17
C ARG A 194 -21.86 58.22 6.61
N ALA A 195 -21.00 58.40 5.61
CA ALA A 195 -20.22 57.31 5.05
C ALA A 195 -19.14 56.80 6.02
N MET A 196 -18.60 57.66 6.89
CA MET A 196 -17.67 57.27 7.95
C MET A 196 -18.40 56.59 9.12
N ASP A 197 -19.55 57.11 9.53
CA ASP A 197 -20.36 56.54 10.61
C ASP A 197 -20.96 55.17 10.23
N GLU A 198 -21.50 55.02 9.01
CA GLU A 198 -22.12 53.77 8.53
C GLU A 198 -21.10 52.75 7.99
N ALA A 199 -19.79 53.03 8.08
CA ALA A 199 -18.76 52.11 7.60
C ALA A 199 -18.72 50.83 8.46
N PRO A 200 -18.68 49.63 7.86
CA PRO A 200 -18.67 48.35 8.60
C PRO A 200 -17.29 48.02 9.21
N VAL A 201 -16.43 49.02 9.39
CA VAL A 201 -15.09 48.92 9.97
C VAL A 201 -14.95 49.99 11.04
N GLY A 202 -14.22 49.68 12.12
CA GLY A 202 -13.90 50.70 13.11
C GLY A 202 -13.06 51.78 12.47
N ILE A 203 -13.47 53.04 12.55
CA ILE A 203 -12.74 54.19 12.05
C ILE A 203 -12.38 55.07 13.24
N THR A 204 -11.12 55.49 13.28
CA THR A 204 -10.55 56.35 14.31
C THR A 204 -9.79 57.49 13.66
N ILE A 205 -9.83 58.69 14.24
CA ILE A 205 -8.95 59.79 13.84
C ILE A 205 -8.16 60.21 15.07
N ALA A 206 -6.84 60.28 14.94
CA ALA A 206 -5.92 60.73 15.99
C ALA A 206 -5.27 62.06 15.60
N ASP A 207 -5.12 62.97 16.57
CA ASP A 207 -4.42 64.25 16.38
C ASP A 207 -2.90 64.03 16.44
N ALA A 208 -2.23 64.07 15.27
CA ALA A 208 -0.80 63.82 15.15
C ALA A 208 0.05 64.98 15.70
N SER A 209 -0.54 66.18 15.86
CA SER A 209 0.15 67.34 16.41
C SER A 209 0.30 67.28 17.93
N ARG A 210 -0.47 66.42 18.60
CA ARG A 210 -0.46 66.26 20.05
C ARG A 210 0.41 65.09 20.50
N ARG A 211 1.02 65.27 21.66
CA ARG A 211 1.78 64.21 22.33
C ARG A 211 0.87 63.01 22.57
N ASP A 212 1.37 61.83 22.25
CA ASP A 212 0.66 60.55 22.41
C ASP A 212 -0.49 60.31 21.43
N MET A 213 -0.64 61.14 20.39
CA MET A 213 -1.60 60.95 19.29
C MET A 213 -3.01 60.56 19.79
N PRO A 214 -3.66 61.41 20.59
CA PRO A 214 -4.95 61.10 21.17
C PRO A 214 -6.03 61.01 20.09
N LEU A 215 -6.96 60.06 20.24
CA LEU A 215 -8.14 59.95 19.41
C LEU A 215 -9.04 61.20 19.57
N ILE A 216 -9.50 61.74 18.46
CA ILE A 216 -10.42 62.89 18.38
C ILE A 216 -11.75 62.53 17.72
N TYR A 217 -11.85 61.34 17.12
CA TYR A 217 -13.07 60.78 16.56
C TYR A 217 -12.98 59.26 16.56
N VAL A 218 -14.12 58.60 16.80
CA VAL A 218 -14.37 57.18 16.56
C VAL A 218 -15.78 57.03 15.98
N ASN A 219 -16.02 56.03 15.14
CA ASN A 219 -17.36 55.74 14.62
C ASN A 219 -18.09 54.66 15.43
N ASP A 220 -19.39 54.47 15.15
CA ASP A 220 -20.23 53.47 15.81
C ASP A 220 -19.64 52.03 15.71
N ALA A 221 -19.10 51.66 14.54
CA ALA A 221 -18.49 50.34 14.33
C ALA A 221 -17.25 50.10 15.22
N PHE A 222 -16.49 51.14 15.56
CA PHE A 222 -15.38 51.04 16.52
C PHE A 222 -15.91 50.78 17.93
N GLU A 223 -16.98 51.45 18.34
CA GLU A 223 -17.61 51.23 19.64
C GLU A 223 -18.16 49.81 19.76
N GLU A 224 -18.83 49.32 18.71
CA GLU A 224 -19.36 47.96 18.65
C GLU A 224 -18.26 46.90 18.72
N LEU A 225 -17.18 47.08 17.95
CA LEU A 225 -16.05 46.14 17.92
C LEU A 225 -15.30 46.08 19.26
N THR A 226 -15.08 47.24 19.88
CA THR A 226 -14.17 47.34 21.03
C THR A 226 -14.88 47.42 22.37
N GLU A 227 -16.19 47.66 22.37
CA GLU A 227 -17.04 47.94 23.55
C GLU A 227 -16.65 49.23 24.31
N TYR A 228 -15.74 50.04 23.76
CA TYR A 228 -15.40 51.36 24.29
C TYR A 228 -16.27 52.41 23.63
N THR A 229 -17.01 53.17 24.44
CA THR A 229 -17.82 54.27 23.90
C THR A 229 -16.92 55.39 23.37
N GLU A 230 -17.44 56.29 22.53
CA GLU A 230 -16.74 57.51 22.12
C GLU A 230 -16.17 58.25 23.34
N ALA A 231 -16.97 58.41 24.39
CA ALA A 231 -16.56 59.08 25.63
C ALA A 231 -15.40 58.37 26.36
N ASP A 232 -15.27 57.05 26.25
CA ASP A 232 -14.16 56.30 26.83
C ASP A 232 -12.86 56.39 25.99
N SER A 233 -13.04 56.60 24.68
CA SER A 233 -12.00 56.49 23.64
C SER A 233 -11.33 57.83 23.33
N LEU A 234 -12.10 58.92 23.30
CA LEU A 234 -11.61 60.25 22.98
C LEU A 234 -10.52 60.73 23.97
N ALA A 235 -9.63 61.56 23.46
CA ALA A 235 -8.51 62.17 24.17
C ALA A 235 -7.47 61.18 24.73
N ARG A 236 -7.42 59.95 24.22
CA ARG A 236 -6.47 58.90 24.64
C ARG A 236 -5.83 58.21 23.45
N ASN A 237 -4.65 57.62 23.65
CA ASN A 237 -4.01 56.79 22.63
C ASN A 237 -4.76 55.45 22.48
N CYS A 238 -4.96 54.99 21.24
CA CYS A 238 -5.66 53.73 20.93
C CYS A 238 -4.95 52.45 21.45
N SER A 239 -3.74 52.56 22.01
CA SER A 239 -3.02 51.45 22.65
C SER A 239 -3.75 50.87 23.86
N PHE A 240 -4.83 51.48 24.36
CA PHE A 240 -5.65 50.89 25.42
C PHE A 240 -6.31 49.56 25.02
N LEU A 241 -6.41 49.26 23.71
CA LEU A 241 -6.86 47.97 23.20
C LEU A 241 -5.80 46.86 23.33
N GLN A 242 -4.55 47.20 23.64
CA GLN A 242 -3.45 46.22 23.75
C GLN A 242 -3.40 45.62 25.15
N GLY A 243 -3.05 44.34 25.25
CA GLY A 243 -2.91 43.59 26.50
C GLY A 243 -1.69 42.66 26.49
N ASP A 244 -1.65 41.69 27.39
CA ASP A 244 -0.45 40.88 27.65
C ASP A 244 -0.02 40.00 26.46
N ASP A 245 -0.98 39.50 25.66
CA ASP A 245 -0.68 38.68 24.47
C ASP A 245 -0.59 39.49 23.18
N SER A 246 -0.66 40.83 23.25
CA SER A 246 -0.46 41.67 22.07
C SER A 246 0.98 41.55 21.58
N ASP A 247 1.16 41.28 20.28
CA ASP A 247 2.49 41.03 19.71
C ASP A 247 3.37 42.30 19.80
N ARG A 248 4.43 42.22 20.61
CA ARG A 248 5.40 43.30 20.81
C ARG A 248 6.10 43.72 19.51
N ALA A 249 6.27 42.82 18.55
CA ALA A 249 6.84 43.15 17.25
C ALA A 249 5.89 44.06 16.44
N ALA A 250 4.60 43.70 16.39
CA ALA A 250 3.56 44.51 15.73
C ALA A 250 3.42 45.89 16.39
N VAL A 251 3.46 45.97 17.73
CA VAL A 251 3.45 47.25 18.46
C VAL A 251 4.67 48.12 18.11
N ALA A 252 5.86 47.52 18.09
CA ALA A 252 7.08 48.25 17.74
C ALA A 252 7.10 48.71 16.27
N GLU A 253 6.47 47.95 15.37
CA GLU A 253 6.28 48.32 13.97
C GLU A 253 5.36 49.52 13.82
N MET A 254 4.17 49.48 14.44
CA MET A 254 3.26 50.63 14.47
C MET A 254 3.95 51.87 15.05
N SER A 255 4.62 51.74 16.20
CA SER A 255 5.31 52.88 16.84
C SER A 255 6.38 53.50 15.94
N ARG A 256 7.12 52.68 15.17
CA ARG A 256 8.14 53.15 14.23
C ARG A 256 7.52 53.89 13.05
N ALA A 257 6.49 53.33 12.44
CA ALA A 257 5.82 53.92 11.28
C ALA A 257 5.15 55.26 11.64
N LEU A 258 4.44 55.29 12.78
CA LEU A 258 3.84 56.52 13.30
C LEU A 258 4.91 57.56 13.66
N GLY A 259 6.07 57.15 14.19
CA GLY A 259 7.19 58.06 14.44
C GLY A 259 7.82 58.65 13.16
N ALA A 260 7.67 57.98 12.02
CA ALA A 260 8.21 58.38 10.73
C ALA A 260 7.22 59.15 9.84
N GLY A 261 5.93 59.19 10.20
CA GLY A 261 4.90 59.74 9.32
C GLY A 261 4.41 58.77 8.24
N ASP A 262 4.72 57.48 8.36
CA ASP A 262 4.45 56.46 7.34
C ASP A 262 3.13 55.70 7.62
N PRO A 263 2.44 55.21 6.58
CA PRO A 263 1.32 54.28 6.77
C PRO A 263 1.78 52.91 7.30
N VAL A 264 0.92 52.22 8.03
CA VAL A 264 1.21 50.89 8.60
C VAL A 264 -0.03 50.00 8.59
N SER A 265 0.17 48.70 8.37
CA SER A 265 -0.86 47.67 8.42
C SER A 265 -0.33 46.49 9.23
N VAL A 266 -0.96 46.16 10.36
CA VAL A 266 -0.55 45.01 11.18
C VAL A 266 -1.76 44.23 11.69
N GLU A 267 -1.58 42.93 11.91
CA GLU A 267 -2.52 42.09 12.65
C GLU A 267 -2.02 41.94 14.09
N ILE A 268 -2.84 42.35 15.05
CA ILE A 268 -2.47 42.35 16.45
C ILE A 268 -3.64 41.87 17.31
N LYS A 269 -3.34 41.04 18.32
CA LYS A 269 -4.34 40.65 19.31
C LYS A 269 -4.66 41.86 20.20
N ASN A 270 -5.92 42.26 20.21
CA ASN A 270 -6.47 43.34 21.01
C ASN A 270 -7.55 42.79 21.95
N TYR A 271 -8.02 43.64 22.86
CA TYR A 271 -8.97 43.29 23.90
C TYR A 271 -10.10 44.32 23.94
N THR A 272 -11.33 43.84 24.03
CA THR A 272 -12.51 44.67 24.25
C THR A 272 -12.50 45.26 25.66
N LYS A 273 -13.42 46.19 25.96
CA LYS A 273 -13.56 46.79 27.30
C LYS A 273 -13.87 45.75 28.38
N SER A 274 -14.58 44.68 28.05
CA SER A 274 -14.83 43.55 28.96
C SER A 274 -13.63 42.61 29.12
N GLY A 275 -12.60 42.73 28.28
CA GLY A 275 -11.39 41.92 28.31
C GLY A 275 -11.41 40.71 27.37
N GLU A 276 -12.39 40.62 26.47
CA GLU A 276 -12.44 39.57 25.46
C GLU A 276 -11.36 39.81 24.39
N PRO A 277 -10.50 38.82 24.08
CA PRO A 277 -9.49 38.97 23.07
C PRO A 277 -10.06 38.84 21.65
N PHE A 278 -9.64 39.70 20.75
CA PHE A 278 -9.94 39.60 19.31
C PHE A 278 -8.70 39.92 18.47
N TRP A 279 -8.61 39.39 17.26
CA TRP A 279 -7.57 39.75 16.30
C TRP A 279 -8.00 40.97 15.52
N ASN A 280 -7.29 42.08 15.72
CA ASN A 280 -7.50 43.32 15.01
C ASN A 280 -6.49 43.44 13.87
N ARG A 281 -6.96 43.52 12.61
CA ARG A 281 -6.15 44.07 11.53
C ARG A 281 -6.31 45.58 11.56
N VAL A 282 -5.26 46.27 11.97
CA VAL A 282 -5.23 47.72 12.06
C VAL A 282 -4.44 48.32 10.91
N ASP A 283 -5.11 49.14 10.12
CA ASP A 283 -4.54 49.92 9.02
C ASP A 283 -4.50 51.40 9.46
N ILE A 284 -3.34 52.04 9.50
CA ILE A 284 -3.19 53.44 9.91
C ILE A 284 -2.56 54.24 8.78
N ALA A 285 -3.23 55.32 8.38
CA ALA A 285 -2.82 56.20 7.30
C ALA A 285 -2.58 57.65 7.79
N PRO A 286 -1.45 58.28 7.43
CA PRO A 286 -1.19 59.68 7.73
C PRO A 286 -2.03 60.61 6.83
N VAL A 287 -2.62 61.64 7.42
CA VAL A 287 -3.35 62.71 6.72
C VAL A 287 -2.54 63.98 6.78
N HIS A 288 -2.37 64.61 5.62
CA HIS A 288 -1.59 65.82 5.47
C HIS A 288 -2.48 66.98 5.01
N GLU A 289 -2.31 68.14 5.62
CA GLU A 289 -2.88 69.41 5.16
C GLU A 289 -1.73 70.34 4.78
N ASP A 290 -1.78 70.91 3.58
CA ASP A 290 -0.71 71.78 3.04
C ASP A 290 0.72 71.17 3.09
N GLY A 291 0.81 69.84 3.08
CA GLY A 291 2.08 69.10 3.15
C GLY A 291 2.60 68.81 4.56
N GLU A 292 1.88 69.22 5.60
CA GLU A 292 2.19 68.92 7.01
C GLU A 292 1.30 67.80 7.54
N LEU A 293 1.87 66.86 8.29
CA LEU A 293 1.13 65.78 8.96
C LEU A 293 0.25 66.37 10.07
N THR A 294 -1.06 66.23 9.94
CA THR A 294 -2.03 66.77 10.91
C THR A 294 -2.73 65.68 11.70
N HIS A 295 -3.10 64.58 11.05
CA HIS A 295 -3.89 63.51 11.66
C HIS A 295 -3.43 62.12 11.21
N TYR A 296 -3.83 61.11 11.96
CA TYR A 296 -3.83 59.72 11.50
C TYR A 296 -5.26 59.20 11.43
N VAL A 297 -5.59 58.48 10.37
CA VAL A 297 -6.84 57.72 10.28
C VAL A 297 -6.51 56.25 10.48
N GLY A 298 -7.12 55.62 11.48
CA GLY A 298 -6.97 54.20 11.78
C GLY A 298 -8.25 53.44 11.42
N PHE A 299 -8.09 52.29 10.77
CA PHE A 299 -9.16 51.35 10.46
C PHE A 299 -8.94 50.06 11.25
N GLN A 300 -9.96 49.61 11.98
CA GLN A 300 -9.92 48.39 12.78
C GLN A 300 -10.89 47.37 12.19
N LEU A 301 -10.36 46.20 11.84
CA LEU A 301 -11.13 45.09 11.30
C LEU A 301 -10.94 43.86 12.18
N ASP A 302 -12.03 43.30 12.67
CA ASP A 302 -12.01 42.00 13.32
C ASP A 302 -11.67 40.90 12.31
N VAL A 303 -10.57 40.21 12.53
CA VAL A 303 -10.12 39.06 11.74
C VAL A 303 -10.00 37.80 12.60
N THR A 304 -10.65 37.76 13.77
CA THR A 304 -10.59 36.65 14.73
C THR A 304 -11.00 35.34 14.09
N GLU A 305 -12.19 35.27 13.49
CA GLU A 305 -12.70 34.05 12.86
C GLU A 305 -11.73 33.49 11.80
N ARG A 306 -11.16 34.39 10.97
CA ARG A 306 -10.20 34.01 9.93
C ARG A 306 -8.91 33.46 10.53
N VAL A 307 -8.31 34.16 11.50
CA VAL A 307 -7.05 33.75 12.12
C VAL A 307 -7.21 32.44 12.89
N GLU A 308 -8.35 32.24 13.57
CA GLU A 308 -8.65 30.99 14.27
C GLU A 308 -8.86 29.82 13.30
N ALA A 309 -9.61 30.03 12.22
CA ALA A 309 -9.82 29.03 11.18
C ALA A 309 -8.50 28.61 10.50
N GLU A 310 -7.63 29.58 10.15
CA GLU A 310 -6.32 29.31 9.58
C GLU A 310 -5.43 28.51 10.54
N ARG A 311 -5.45 28.85 11.84
CA ARG A 311 -4.68 28.13 12.87
C ARG A 311 -5.19 26.71 13.07
N GLU A 312 -6.50 26.51 13.10
CA GLU A 312 -7.07 25.17 13.25
C GLU A 312 -6.80 24.32 12.02
N ALA A 313 -6.99 24.87 10.81
CA ALA A 313 -6.65 24.19 9.57
C ALA A 313 -5.17 23.78 9.53
N ARG A 314 -4.26 24.65 9.99
CA ARG A 314 -2.83 24.32 10.09
C ARG A 314 -2.58 23.17 11.08
N ARG A 315 -3.18 23.20 12.27
CA ARG A 315 -3.02 22.11 13.26
C ARG A 315 -3.54 20.78 12.72
N GLN A 316 -4.71 20.79 12.07
CA GLN A 316 -5.27 19.59 11.45
C GLN A 316 -4.38 19.08 10.31
N ALA A 317 -3.83 19.97 9.48
CA ALA A 317 -2.92 19.59 8.41
C ALA A 317 -1.59 19.01 8.94
N GLU A 318 -1.02 19.60 9.99
CA GLU A 318 0.18 19.07 10.66
C GLU A 318 -0.08 17.70 11.29
N LYS A 319 -1.21 17.53 11.98
CA LYS A 319 -1.62 16.25 12.55
C LYS A 319 -1.82 15.18 11.47
N ALA A 320 -2.58 15.49 10.43
CA ALA A 320 -2.83 14.57 9.32
C ALA A 320 -1.54 14.18 8.59
N ARG A 321 -0.59 15.11 8.46
CA ARG A 321 0.73 14.84 7.90
C ARG A 321 1.53 13.87 8.77
N ALA A 322 1.57 14.08 10.08
CA ALA A 322 2.28 13.21 11.01
C ALA A 322 1.68 11.79 11.04
N GLU A 323 0.34 11.68 11.03
CA GLU A 323 -0.35 10.38 10.93
C GLU A 323 -0.01 9.67 9.62
N ARG A 324 -0.03 10.40 8.49
CA ARG A 324 0.33 9.84 7.19
C ARG A 324 1.78 9.36 7.12
N GLU A 325 2.73 10.15 7.63
CA GLU A 325 4.15 9.78 7.68
C GLU A 325 4.35 8.50 8.52
N THR A 326 3.60 8.35 9.61
CA THR A 326 3.61 7.14 10.45
C THR A 326 3.09 5.91 9.68
N VAL A 327 1.95 6.04 8.99
CA VAL A 327 1.37 4.95 8.19
C VAL A 327 2.28 4.56 7.02
N GLU A 328 2.87 5.53 6.31
CA GLU A 328 3.79 5.27 5.21
C GLU A 328 5.05 4.53 5.69
N ALA A 329 5.61 4.90 6.84
CA ALA A 329 6.74 4.20 7.45
C ALA A 329 6.39 2.76 7.83
N LEU A 330 5.22 2.54 8.43
CA LEU A 330 4.73 1.20 8.76
C LEU A 330 4.59 0.33 7.49
N LEU A 331 3.94 0.86 6.44
CA LEU A 331 3.75 0.14 5.19
C LEU A 331 5.08 -0.22 4.51
N ALA A 332 6.04 0.72 4.46
CA ALA A 332 7.36 0.47 3.89
C ALA A 332 8.12 -0.64 4.63
N ARG A 333 8.00 -0.68 5.96
CA ARG A 333 8.59 -1.75 6.78
C ARG A 333 7.96 -3.10 6.50
N LEU A 334 6.62 -3.15 6.43
CA LEU A 334 5.87 -4.37 6.15
C LEU A 334 6.17 -4.92 4.74
N ASP A 335 6.20 -4.06 3.73
CA ASP A 335 6.52 -4.44 2.34
C ASP A 335 7.95 -4.94 2.20
N GLY A 336 8.90 -4.31 2.91
CA GLY A 336 10.28 -4.77 3.00
C GLY A 336 10.38 -6.17 3.61
N LEU A 337 9.70 -6.42 4.74
CA LEU A 337 9.69 -7.74 5.38
C LEU A 337 9.16 -8.83 4.44
N VAL A 338 8.02 -8.61 3.79
CA VAL A 338 7.43 -9.58 2.85
C VAL A 338 8.36 -9.85 1.68
N THR A 339 8.94 -8.80 1.09
CA THR A 339 9.83 -8.93 -0.07
C THR A 339 11.12 -9.67 0.27
N ASP A 340 11.71 -9.38 1.43
CA ASP A 340 12.97 -9.99 1.85
C ASP A 340 12.75 -11.47 2.20
N VAL A 341 11.68 -11.78 2.95
CA VAL A 341 11.33 -13.17 3.27
C VAL A 341 11.04 -13.94 1.99
N THR A 342 10.17 -13.45 1.10
CA THR A 342 9.85 -14.16 -0.16
C THR A 342 11.09 -14.38 -1.04
N SER A 343 12.00 -13.41 -1.10
CA SER A 343 13.27 -13.55 -1.81
C SER A 343 14.19 -14.59 -1.17
N GLY A 344 14.25 -14.62 0.17
CA GLY A 344 14.99 -15.64 0.92
C GLY A 344 14.44 -17.05 0.69
N LEU A 345 13.12 -17.20 0.73
CA LEU A 345 12.42 -18.47 0.46
C LEU A 345 12.69 -18.98 -0.96
N LEU A 346 12.66 -18.12 -1.98
CA LEU A 346 12.95 -18.50 -3.37
C LEU A 346 14.40 -18.97 -3.59
N GLY A 347 15.35 -18.54 -2.75
CA GLY A 347 16.74 -18.94 -2.82
C GLY A 347 17.09 -20.17 -1.97
N ALA A 348 16.19 -20.60 -1.09
CA ALA A 348 16.44 -21.68 -0.14
C ALA A 348 16.23 -23.06 -0.78
N GLY A 349 17.28 -23.89 -0.79
CA GLY A 349 17.22 -25.27 -1.32
C GLY A 349 17.01 -26.34 -0.26
N THR A 350 16.92 -25.97 1.01
CA THR A 350 16.78 -26.89 2.14
C THR A 350 15.86 -26.30 3.20
N ARG A 351 15.25 -27.18 4.01
CA ARG A 351 14.39 -26.80 5.13
C ARG A 351 15.09 -25.83 6.09
N SER A 352 16.29 -26.17 6.57
CA SER A 352 17.06 -25.28 7.46
C SER A 352 17.39 -23.93 6.83
N ALA A 353 17.57 -23.86 5.50
CA ALA A 353 17.78 -22.58 4.81
C ALA A 353 16.49 -21.74 4.74
N VAL A 354 15.32 -22.37 4.56
CA VAL A 354 14.01 -21.70 4.64
C VAL A 354 13.79 -21.14 6.05
N GLU A 355 14.01 -21.97 7.07
CA GLU A 355 13.78 -21.58 8.46
C GLU A 355 14.68 -20.42 8.89
N ALA A 356 15.98 -20.51 8.57
CA ALA A 356 16.94 -19.44 8.87
C ALA A 356 16.58 -18.14 8.14
N ALA A 357 16.19 -18.20 6.86
CA ALA A 357 15.83 -17.01 6.08
C ALA A 357 14.65 -16.25 6.71
N VAL A 358 13.70 -16.95 7.33
CA VAL A 358 12.55 -16.34 8.01
C VAL A 358 12.95 -15.82 9.39
N CYS A 359 13.58 -16.66 10.21
CA CYS A 359 13.92 -16.31 11.60
C CYS A 359 14.90 -15.14 11.67
N ASP A 360 15.99 -15.19 10.88
CA ASP A 360 17.00 -14.13 10.83
C ASP A 360 16.36 -12.79 10.42
N ARG A 361 15.52 -12.82 9.38
CA ARG A 361 14.89 -11.60 8.86
C ARG A 361 13.90 -10.97 9.84
N LEU A 362 13.21 -11.78 10.65
CA LEU A 362 12.30 -11.29 11.68
C LEU A 362 13.09 -10.55 12.79
N VAL A 363 14.19 -11.13 13.27
CA VAL A 363 15.00 -10.54 14.35
C VAL A 363 15.90 -9.37 13.94
N GLU A 364 16.12 -9.17 12.63
CA GLU A 364 16.74 -7.93 12.13
C GLU A 364 15.94 -6.66 12.49
N THR A 365 14.66 -6.81 12.81
CA THR A 365 13.82 -5.70 13.26
C THR A 365 14.04 -5.45 14.75
N GLU A 366 14.31 -4.21 15.16
CA GLU A 366 14.58 -3.85 16.57
C GLU A 366 13.44 -4.19 17.55
N GLU A 367 12.22 -4.44 17.06
CA GLU A 367 11.06 -4.80 17.87
C GLU A 367 10.99 -6.29 18.24
N HIS A 368 11.63 -7.17 17.47
CA HIS A 368 11.63 -8.61 17.72
C HIS A 368 12.88 -8.99 18.51
N ALA A 369 12.67 -9.66 19.63
CA ALA A 369 13.75 -10.14 20.48
C ALA A 369 14.31 -11.46 19.95
N VAL A 370 13.41 -12.38 19.62
CA VAL A 370 13.68 -13.75 19.18
C VAL A 370 12.63 -14.19 18.18
N ALA A 371 13.06 -14.98 17.19
CA ALA A 371 12.18 -15.77 16.34
C ALA A 371 12.73 -17.20 16.22
N TRP A 372 11.85 -18.20 16.31
CA TRP A 372 12.26 -19.59 16.16
C TRP A 372 11.19 -20.39 15.41
N ILE A 373 11.63 -21.41 14.67
CA ILE A 373 10.76 -22.41 14.05
C ILE A 373 11.05 -23.74 14.72
N GLY A 374 10.01 -24.52 15.01
CA GLY A 374 10.16 -25.82 15.62
C GLY A 374 9.21 -26.86 15.07
N ASP A 375 9.67 -28.10 15.20
CA ASP A 375 8.96 -29.31 14.79
C ASP A 375 8.27 -29.97 15.97
N SER A 376 7.20 -30.68 15.66
CA SER A 376 6.38 -31.39 16.63
C SER A 376 6.94 -32.80 16.85
N ASP A 377 7.35 -33.14 18.08
CA ASP A 377 7.83 -34.48 18.45
C ASP A 377 6.65 -35.37 18.89
N PRO A 378 6.24 -36.36 18.08
CA PRO A 378 5.14 -37.29 18.39
C PRO A 378 5.23 -38.00 19.73
N ALA A 379 6.44 -38.36 20.14
CA ALA A 379 6.63 -39.26 21.27
C ALA A 379 6.50 -38.56 22.61
N THR A 380 6.82 -37.27 22.65
CA THR A 380 6.86 -36.46 23.88
C THR A 380 5.73 -35.44 23.95
N ASP A 381 4.96 -35.29 22.89
CA ASP A 381 3.96 -34.23 22.69
C ASP A 381 4.50 -32.80 22.87
N THR A 382 5.73 -32.57 22.44
CA THR A 382 6.40 -31.27 22.57
C THR A 382 6.81 -30.69 21.22
N ILE A 383 6.86 -29.37 21.13
CA ILE A 383 7.53 -28.65 20.03
C ILE A 383 8.95 -28.29 20.48
N THR A 384 9.96 -28.71 19.72
CA THR A 384 11.37 -28.32 19.94
C THR A 384 11.84 -27.40 18.81
N PRO A 385 12.51 -26.28 19.10
CA PRO A 385 13.08 -25.42 18.06
C PRO A 385 14.07 -26.19 17.17
N SER A 386 13.84 -26.17 15.86
CA SER A 386 14.78 -26.65 14.84
C SER A 386 15.72 -25.53 14.37
N THR A 387 15.23 -24.28 14.42
CA THR A 387 15.98 -23.07 14.10
C THR A 387 15.66 -21.99 15.12
N TRP A 388 16.69 -21.27 15.57
CA TRP A 388 16.58 -20.18 16.53
C TRP A 388 17.35 -18.94 16.05
N ALA A 389 16.72 -17.77 16.12
CA ALA A 389 17.36 -16.49 15.82
C ALA A 389 17.04 -15.46 16.91
N GLY A 390 18.03 -14.63 17.22
CA GLY A 390 17.95 -13.64 18.30
C GLY A 390 18.30 -14.24 19.67
N GLY A 391 19.18 -13.60 20.44
CA GLY A 391 19.67 -14.15 21.71
C GLY A 391 20.49 -15.44 21.56
N ASP A 392 20.75 -16.10 22.68
CA ASP A 392 21.40 -17.42 22.72
C ASP A 392 20.31 -18.51 22.69
N ASP A 393 20.53 -19.56 21.89
CA ASP A 393 19.64 -20.72 21.80
C ASP A 393 19.63 -21.49 23.14
N PRO A 394 18.47 -21.60 23.81
CA PRO A 394 18.37 -22.25 25.12
C PRO A 394 18.51 -23.79 25.02
N GLU A 395 19.52 -24.35 25.70
CA GLU A 395 19.70 -25.80 25.76
C GLU A 395 18.47 -26.52 26.35
N GLY A 396 17.87 -27.42 25.56
CA GLY A 396 16.77 -28.29 26.00
C GLY A 396 15.41 -27.58 26.13
N PHE A 397 15.24 -26.41 25.54
CA PHE A 397 13.95 -25.73 25.47
C PHE A 397 12.99 -26.50 24.58
N ALA A 398 11.81 -26.81 25.12
CA ALA A 398 10.71 -27.45 24.41
C ALA A 398 9.40 -26.94 24.99
N VAL A 399 8.37 -26.81 24.15
CA VAL A 399 7.05 -26.35 24.55
C VAL A 399 6.10 -27.53 24.54
N ASP A 400 5.46 -27.80 25.69
CA ASP A 400 4.45 -28.85 25.85
C ASP A 400 3.15 -28.45 25.15
N LEU A 401 2.58 -29.35 24.35
CA LEU A 401 1.32 -29.12 23.64
C LEU A 401 0.09 -29.32 24.54
N ASP A 402 0.22 -30.01 25.67
CA ASP A 402 -0.87 -30.21 26.64
C ASP A 402 -1.16 -28.96 27.49
N ASP A 403 -0.21 -28.03 27.59
CA ASP A 403 -0.29 -26.87 28.49
C ASP A 403 -1.28 -25.77 28.02
N GLY A 404 -1.84 -25.90 26.80
CA GLY A 404 -2.80 -24.95 26.24
C GLY A 404 -2.24 -23.53 26.05
N GLY A 405 -0.91 -23.40 25.96
CA GLY A 405 -0.19 -22.17 25.65
C GLY A 405 -0.45 -21.66 24.22
N PRO A 406 0.14 -20.51 23.82
CA PRO A 406 -0.08 -19.96 22.48
C PRO A 406 0.40 -20.89 21.37
N VAL A 407 1.49 -21.64 21.58
CA VAL A 407 2.02 -22.61 20.62
C VAL A 407 1.05 -23.78 20.45
N ALA A 408 0.61 -24.39 21.56
CA ALA A 408 -0.39 -25.46 21.55
C ALA A 408 -1.67 -25.04 20.81
N ARG A 409 -2.22 -23.88 21.14
CA ARG A 409 -3.41 -23.36 20.47
C ARG A 409 -3.18 -23.05 18.99
N ALA A 410 -2.00 -22.55 18.62
CA ALA A 410 -1.70 -22.28 17.21
C ALA A 410 -1.73 -23.56 16.38
N VAL A 411 -1.14 -24.63 16.91
CA VAL A 411 -1.16 -25.96 16.28
C VAL A 411 -2.58 -26.53 16.23
N GLU A 412 -3.34 -26.44 17.33
CA GLU A 412 -4.72 -26.95 17.41
C GLU A 412 -5.68 -26.20 16.47
N THR A 413 -5.63 -24.87 16.43
CA THR A 413 -6.62 -24.06 15.70
C THR A 413 -6.21 -23.76 14.26
N GLY A 414 -4.94 -23.91 13.90
CA GLY A 414 -4.42 -23.46 12.61
C GLY A 414 -4.44 -21.94 12.44
N GLU A 415 -4.53 -21.18 13.53
CA GLU A 415 -4.59 -19.70 13.52
C GLU A 415 -3.46 -19.07 14.35
N LEU A 416 -3.07 -17.84 14.00
CA LEU A 416 -2.11 -17.03 14.76
C LEU A 416 -2.64 -16.78 16.18
N GLN A 417 -1.84 -17.14 17.18
CA GLN A 417 -2.12 -16.86 18.60
C GLN A 417 -1.18 -15.78 19.11
N VAL A 418 -1.72 -14.78 19.81
CA VAL A 418 -0.92 -13.67 20.39
C VAL A 418 -1.22 -13.53 21.87
N VAL A 419 -0.15 -13.48 22.67
CA VAL A 419 -0.20 -13.24 24.12
C VAL A 419 0.59 -11.96 24.37
N ALA A 420 -0.07 -10.89 24.83
CA ALA A 420 0.55 -9.58 25.04
C ALA A 420 0.44 -9.10 26.50
N ALA A 421 1.41 -8.28 26.96
CA ALA A 421 1.51 -7.73 28.31
C ALA A 421 0.40 -6.71 28.65
N ASP A 422 -0.04 -5.95 27.66
CA ASP A 422 -1.28 -5.18 27.71
C ASP A 422 -2.33 -6.06 27.01
N GLY A 423 -3.22 -6.73 27.74
CA GLY A 423 -4.17 -7.68 27.15
C GLY A 423 -4.88 -7.14 25.89
N ASP A 424 -5.27 -8.03 24.96
CA ASP A 424 -5.88 -7.76 23.65
C ASP A 424 -7.26 -7.05 23.75
N GLY A 425 -7.28 -5.84 24.32
CA GLY A 425 -8.48 -5.05 24.53
C GLY A 425 -9.08 -4.48 23.25
N GLU A 426 -8.54 -4.78 22.06
CA GLU A 426 -9.13 -4.42 20.77
C GLU A 426 -10.07 -5.50 20.23
N SER A 427 -9.71 -6.79 20.32
CA SER A 427 -10.59 -7.89 19.89
C SER A 427 -11.87 -7.97 20.72
N GLU A 428 -11.79 -7.71 22.03
CA GLU A 428 -12.97 -7.67 22.91
C GLU A 428 -13.90 -6.49 22.58
N ARG A 429 -13.35 -5.33 22.20
CA ARG A 429 -14.13 -4.12 21.85
C ARG A 429 -14.77 -4.21 20.47
N GLU A 430 -14.21 -5.00 19.56
CA GLU A 430 -14.79 -5.27 18.25
C GLU A 430 -15.98 -6.24 18.39
N HIS A 431 -15.84 -7.28 19.23
CA HIS A 431 -16.94 -8.20 19.54
C HIS A 431 -18.10 -7.52 20.31
N GLU A 432 -17.81 -6.60 21.24
CA GLU A 432 -18.84 -5.77 21.91
C GLU A 432 -19.56 -4.82 20.94
N ARG A 433 -18.85 -4.32 19.90
CA ARG A 433 -19.45 -3.45 18.86
C ARG A 433 -20.32 -4.21 17.87
N GLU A 434 -19.98 -5.46 17.55
CA GLU A 434 -20.77 -6.30 16.65
C GLU A 434 -21.97 -6.97 17.34
N THR A 435 -21.85 -7.34 18.61
CA THR A 435 -22.90 -8.10 19.32
C THR A 435 -23.78 -7.24 20.22
N GLY A 436 -23.36 -6.01 20.56
CA GLY A 436 -24.13 -5.09 21.40
C GLY A 436 -24.37 -5.55 22.84
N ALA A 437 -23.71 -6.64 23.28
CA ALA A 437 -23.82 -7.18 24.62
C ALA A 437 -22.60 -6.76 25.45
N ALA A 438 -22.80 -5.93 26.47
CA ALA A 438 -21.78 -5.66 27.47
C ALA A 438 -21.54 -6.95 28.28
N VAL A 439 -20.30 -7.46 28.25
CA VAL A 439 -19.92 -8.59 29.10
C VAL A 439 -19.81 -8.07 30.54
N ASP A 440 -20.69 -8.56 31.42
CA ASP A 440 -20.68 -8.23 32.84
C ASP A 440 -19.40 -8.78 33.49
N ARG A 441 -18.44 -7.90 33.74
CA ARG A 441 -17.11 -8.20 34.31
C ARG A 441 -17.11 -8.51 35.81
N SER A 442 -18.27 -8.76 36.42
CA SER A 442 -18.39 -8.78 37.89
C SER A 442 -18.49 -10.17 38.51
N ALA A 443 -18.46 -11.25 37.73
CA ALA A 443 -18.57 -12.61 38.29
C ALA A 443 -17.99 -13.70 37.38
N ASP A 444 -16.65 -13.88 37.33
CA ASP A 444 -16.13 -15.23 37.09
C ASP A 444 -14.66 -15.41 37.50
N GLY A 445 -14.33 -16.56 38.09
CA GLY A 445 -12.95 -16.94 38.43
C GLY A 445 -12.05 -17.18 37.21
N GLY A 446 -12.60 -17.16 35.99
CA GLY A 446 -11.88 -17.39 34.74
C GLY A 446 -10.94 -16.25 34.31
N THR A 447 -11.24 -14.99 34.66
CA THR A 447 -10.38 -13.85 34.29
C THR A 447 -9.05 -13.83 35.04
N VAL A 448 -9.01 -14.31 36.28
CA VAL A 448 -7.77 -14.37 37.07
C VAL A 448 -6.85 -15.48 36.55
N ALA A 449 -7.40 -16.65 36.22
CA ALA A 449 -6.63 -17.78 35.68
C ALA A 449 -6.05 -17.48 34.30
N ALA A 450 -6.81 -16.82 33.41
CA ALA A 450 -6.33 -16.40 32.10
C ALA A 450 -5.19 -15.37 32.20
N ASP A 451 -5.28 -14.44 33.15
CA ASP A 451 -4.26 -13.41 33.37
C ASP A 451 -2.99 -13.96 34.06
N GLU A 452 -3.11 -15.04 34.81
CA GLU A 452 -2.00 -15.80 35.38
C GLU A 452 -1.28 -16.64 34.32
N ALA A 453 -2.03 -17.35 33.46
CA ALA A 453 -1.48 -18.10 32.32
C ALA A 453 -0.73 -17.17 31.34
N ARG A 454 -1.31 -16.02 31.01
CA ARG A 454 -0.68 -14.97 30.18
C ARG A 454 0.65 -14.51 30.74
N ARG A 455 0.73 -14.26 32.05
CA ARG A 455 1.97 -13.86 32.72
C ARG A 455 2.99 -14.99 32.77
N GLY A 456 2.56 -16.24 32.91
CA GLY A 456 3.42 -17.42 32.86
C GLY A 456 4.18 -17.51 31.54
N VAL A 457 3.46 -17.43 30.42
CA VAL A 457 4.06 -17.45 29.06
C VAL A 457 5.06 -16.31 28.87
N LEU A 458 4.69 -15.08 29.22
CA LEU A 458 5.60 -13.93 29.06
C LEU A 458 6.84 -14.05 29.96
N ALA A 459 6.70 -14.63 31.15
CA ALA A 459 7.83 -14.86 32.06
C ALA A 459 8.79 -15.93 31.54
N GLU A 460 8.27 -17.04 31.01
CA GLU A 460 9.07 -18.11 30.39
C GLU A 460 9.93 -17.55 29.25
N TYR A 461 9.33 -16.80 28.33
CA TYR A 461 10.09 -16.16 27.25
C TYR A 461 11.02 -15.06 27.77
N ALA A 462 10.65 -14.30 28.80
CA ALA A 462 11.56 -13.32 29.38
C ALA A 462 12.81 -13.96 30.00
N ASP A 463 12.67 -15.13 30.62
CA ASP A 463 13.79 -15.90 31.17
C ASP A 463 14.70 -16.42 30.05
N VAL A 464 14.13 -16.90 28.94
CA VAL A 464 14.87 -17.40 27.78
C VAL A 464 15.60 -16.27 27.04
N VAL A 465 14.91 -15.16 26.78
CA VAL A 465 15.48 -14.01 26.06
C VAL A 465 16.47 -13.23 26.93
N GLY A 466 16.29 -13.25 28.26
CA GLY A 466 17.08 -12.49 29.22
C GLY A 466 16.66 -11.02 29.35
N GLU A 467 15.52 -10.63 28.78
CA GLU A 467 14.91 -9.30 28.90
C GLU A 467 13.38 -9.38 28.95
N GLU A 468 12.72 -8.29 29.32
CA GLU A 468 11.26 -8.26 29.42
C GLU A 468 10.59 -8.36 28.04
N VAL A 469 9.66 -9.30 27.89
CA VAL A 469 8.94 -9.58 26.64
C VAL A 469 7.56 -8.93 26.67
N ALA A 470 7.26 -8.12 25.65
CA ALA A 470 5.99 -7.41 25.55
C ALA A 470 4.87 -8.29 24.98
N ALA A 471 5.20 -9.20 24.06
CA ALA A 471 4.25 -10.13 23.49
C ALA A 471 4.95 -11.37 22.90
N VAL A 472 4.22 -12.47 22.79
CA VAL A 472 4.61 -13.69 22.06
C VAL A 472 3.54 -13.99 21.02
N ALA A 473 3.95 -14.17 19.78
CA ALA A 473 3.10 -14.55 18.65
C ALA A 473 3.50 -15.95 18.15
N ALA A 474 2.56 -16.89 18.11
CA ALA A 474 2.77 -18.24 17.61
C ALA A 474 1.94 -18.47 16.34
N LEU A 475 2.60 -18.89 15.26
CA LEU A 475 2.03 -19.05 13.93
C LEU A 475 2.17 -20.50 13.47
N PRO A 476 1.06 -21.19 13.17
CA PRO A 476 1.15 -22.54 12.60
C PRO A 476 1.68 -22.45 11.18
N LEU A 477 2.62 -23.32 10.84
CA LEU A 477 3.14 -23.48 9.49
C LEU A 477 2.35 -24.61 8.82
N GLN A 478 1.19 -24.28 8.27
CA GLN A 478 0.28 -25.27 7.67
C GLN A 478 0.05 -24.96 6.18
N TYR A 479 0.03 -26.01 5.35
CA TYR A 479 -0.39 -25.91 3.95
C TYR A 479 -1.39 -27.03 3.63
N GLY A 480 -2.65 -26.65 3.37
CA GLY A 480 -3.76 -27.62 3.30
C GLY A 480 -3.96 -28.29 4.66
N ASP A 481 -4.04 -29.62 4.67
CA ASP A 481 -4.17 -30.43 5.89
C ASP A 481 -2.82 -30.86 6.48
N VAL A 482 -1.69 -30.40 5.93
CA VAL A 482 -0.34 -30.79 6.36
C VAL A 482 0.29 -29.71 7.23
N GLY A 483 0.66 -30.08 8.46
CA GLY A 483 1.41 -29.24 9.40
C GLY A 483 2.92 -29.43 9.26
N TYR A 484 3.66 -28.33 9.18
CA TYR A 484 5.12 -28.27 9.08
C TYR A 484 5.79 -27.72 10.34
N GLY A 485 5.02 -27.53 11.43
CA GLY A 485 5.51 -26.99 12.69
C GLY A 485 4.91 -25.63 13.04
N VAL A 486 5.64 -24.85 13.83
CA VAL A 486 5.22 -23.52 14.30
C VAL A 486 6.37 -22.52 14.16
N LEU A 487 6.04 -21.29 13.79
CA LEU A 487 6.91 -20.11 13.87
C LEU A 487 6.51 -19.28 15.08
N VAL A 488 7.43 -19.01 15.98
CA VAL A 488 7.20 -18.19 17.16
C VAL A 488 8.05 -16.93 17.11
N VAL A 489 7.46 -15.79 17.49
CA VAL A 489 8.12 -14.49 17.57
C VAL A 489 7.85 -13.85 18.92
N ALA A 490 8.92 -13.54 19.66
CA ALA A 490 8.86 -12.81 20.92
C ALA A 490 9.25 -11.34 20.71
N LEU A 491 8.47 -10.42 21.26
CA LEU A 491 8.62 -8.98 21.09
C LEU A 491 9.33 -8.35 22.30
N ARG A 492 10.25 -7.41 22.03
CA ARG A 492 10.93 -6.65 23.08
C ARG A 492 9.98 -5.74 23.87
N ALA A 493 10.39 -5.37 25.07
CA ALA A 493 9.68 -4.38 25.89
C ALA A 493 9.34 -3.10 25.10
N GLY A 494 8.07 -2.68 25.16
CA GLY A 494 7.57 -1.48 24.49
C GLY A 494 7.15 -1.67 23.02
N ALA A 495 7.44 -2.83 22.40
CA ALA A 495 6.90 -3.18 21.10
C ALA A 495 5.43 -3.62 21.21
N ARG A 496 4.66 -3.45 20.13
CA ARG A 496 3.26 -3.89 20.03
C ARG A 496 3.01 -4.49 18.66
N LEU A 497 2.22 -5.56 18.62
CA LEU A 497 1.79 -6.20 17.38
C LEU A 497 0.44 -5.66 16.94
N SER A 498 0.46 -4.71 16.00
CA SER A 498 -0.74 -4.14 15.40
C SER A 498 -1.48 -5.13 14.48
N GLN A 499 -2.76 -4.87 14.22
CA GLN A 499 -3.59 -5.65 13.30
C GLN A 499 -2.96 -5.84 11.89
N PRO A 500 -2.37 -4.80 11.26
CA PRO A 500 -1.64 -4.97 9.99
C PRO A 500 -0.41 -5.89 10.10
N GLU A 501 0.37 -5.80 11.18
CA GLU A 501 1.55 -6.66 11.40
C GLU A 501 1.16 -8.11 11.60
N ARG A 502 0.09 -8.37 12.38
CA ARG A 502 -0.47 -9.73 12.55
C ARG A 502 -0.78 -10.37 11.20
N ARG A 503 -1.42 -9.63 10.29
CA ARG A 503 -1.73 -10.13 8.92
C ARG A 503 -0.48 -10.41 8.10
N VAL A 504 0.54 -9.56 8.21
CA VAL A 504 1.80 -9.75 7.49
C VAL A 504 2.55 -10.97 8.04
N LEU A 505 2.60 -11.16 9.36
CA LEU A 505 3.17 -12.36 9.96
C LEU A 505 2.43 -13.62 9.52
N SER A 506 1.08 -13.61 9.50
CA SER A 506 0.32 -14.73 8.95
C SER A 506 0.67 -15.01 7.50
N ALA A 507 0.80 -13.98 6.65
CA ALA A 507 1.20 -14.16 5.25
C ALA A 507 2.64 -14.71 5.12
N VAL A 508 3.56 -14.29 5.99
CA VAL A 508 4.91 -14.86 6.10
C VAL A 508 4.84 -16.34 6.51
N GLY A 509 4.03 -16.69 7.50
CA GLY A 509 3.81 -18.08 7.92
C GLY A 509 3.27 -18.95 6.78
N THR A 510 2.23 -18.48 6.07
CA THR A 510 1.69 -19.19 4.90
C THR A 510 2.72 -19.36 3.78
N SER A 511 3.50 -18.31 3.48
CA SER A 511 4.54 -18.39 2.44
C SER A 511 5.67 -19.35 2.83
N THR A 512 6.01 -19.37 4.11
CA THR A 512 7.00 -20.31 4.68
C THR A 512 6.50 -21.74 4.59
N ALA A 513 5.26 -22.01 5.01
CA ALA A 513 4.64 -23.33 4.90
C ALA A 513 4.56 -23.80 3.44
N MET A 514 4.22 -22.91 2.50
CA MET A 514 4.23 -23.24 1.07
C MET A 514 5.64 -23.59 0.56
N ALA A 515 6.67 -22.84 0.96
CA ALA A 515 8.05 -23.13 0.58
C ALA A 515 8.55 -24.47 1.17
N LEU A 516 8.20 -24.77 2.43
CA LEU A 516 8.47 -26.07 3.05
C LEU A 516 7.73 -27.20 2.32
N HIS A 517 6.45 -27.00 2.00
CA HIS A 517 5.66 -27.94 1.21
C HIS A 517 6.26 -28.21 -0.17
N ASP A 518 6.72 -27.17 -0.88
CA ASP A 518 7.36 -27.31 -2.20
C ASP A 518 8.68 -28.09 -2.10
N LEU A 519 9.50 -27.82 -1.07
CA LEU A 519 10.74 -28.55 -0.83
C LEU A 519 10.47 -30.03 -0.50
N THR A 520 9.50 -30.30 0.36
CA THR A 520 9.04 -31.66 0.68
C THR A 520 8.48 -32.36 -0.57
N SER A 521 7.60 -31.71 -1.32
CA SER A 521 6.95 -32.30 -2.50
C SER A 521 7.95 -32.60 -3.62
N GLN A 522 8.99 -31.78 -3.78
CA GLN A 522 10.09 -32.07 -4.71
C GLN A 522 10.99 -33.22 -4.21
N ARG A 523 11.09 -33.43 -2.89
CA ARG A 523 11.83 -34.54 -2.26
C ARG A 523 11.07 -35.86 -2.24
N LEU A 524 9.74 -35.87 -2.41
CA LEU A 524 8.95 -37.11 -2.58
C LEU A 524 9.40 -37.97 -3.80
N LEU A 525 10.18 -37.39 -4.73
CA LEU A 525 10.78 -38.13 -5.85
C LEU A 525 12.23 -38.57 -5.61
N ALA A 526 12.85 -38.22 -4.46
CA ALA A 526 14.30 -38.37 -4.24
C ALA A 526 14.80 -38.53 -2.78
N SER A 527 13.97 -38.47 -1.73
CA SER A 527 14.47 -38.44 -0.35
C SER A 527 14.98 -39.80 0.14
N ASP A 528 16.17 -39.79 0.74
CA ASP A 528 16.82 -40.90 1.42
C ASP A 528 16.39 -41.01 2.91
N ASP A 529 15.73 -40.02 3.51
CA ASP A 529 15.31 -40.05 4.93
C ASP A 529 14.00 -40.81 5.15
N VAL A 530 13.96 -41.68 6.18
CA VAL A 530 12.74 -42.39 6.60
C VAL A 530 12.59 -42.45 8.12
N ILE A 531 11.33 -42.51 8.55
CA ILE A 531 10.93 -42.76 9.93
C ILE A 531 10.51 -44.22 10.03
N GLU A 532 11.21 -44.97 10.87
CA GLU A 532 10.87 -46.34 11.28
C GLU A 532 10.04 -46.28 12.57
N LEU A 533 8.85 -46.87 12.53
CA LEU A 533 7.97 -47.08 13.68
C LEU A 533 7.89 -48.57 13.98
N GLU A 534 8.14 -48.95 15.24
CA GLU A 534 7.96 -50.33 15.72
C GLU A 534 6.78 -50.40 16.70
N PHE A 535 5.79 -51.24 16.41
CA PHE A 535 4.64 -51.49 17.26
C PHE A 535 4.73 -52.89 17.89
N ALA A 536 4.47 -52.97 19.19
CA ALA A 536 4.14 -54.24 19.83
C ALA A 536 2.65 -54.52 19.64
N LEU A 537 2.33 -55.73 19.19
CA LEU A 537 0.96 -56.15 18.90
C LEU A 537 0.54 -57.23 19.89
N ASN A 538 -0.53 -56.97 20.63
CA ASN A 538 -1.07 -57.88 21.62
C ASN A 538 -2.54 -58.20 21.32
N GLY A 539 -2.94 -59.47 21.47
CA GLY A 539 -4.33 -59.88 21.37
C GLY A 539 -4.62 -60.76 20.15
N SER A 540 -5.75 -60.52 19.48
CA SER A 540 -6.25 -61.36 18.37
C SER A 540 -6.17 -60.72 17.00
N GLU A 541 -5.72 -59.46 16.94
CA GLU A 541 -5.49 -58.68 15.73
C GLU A 541 -4.04 -58.18 15.68
N PRO A 542 -3.46 -58.01 14.49
CA PRO A 542 -3.96 -58.50 13.20
C PRO A 542 -4.05 -60.04 13.15
N PHE A 543 -4.72 -60.59 12.13
CA PHE A 543 -5.03 -62.03 12.05
C PHE A 543 -3.85 -62.96 12.36
N PHE A 544 -2.62 -62.61 11.94
CA PHE A 544 -1.42 -63.44 12.14
C PHE A 544 -0.98 -63.53 13.61
N VAL A 545 -1.25 -62.50 14.43
CA VAL A 545 -1.01 -62.53 15.88
C VAL A 545 -1.98 -63.49 16.55
N GLY A 546 -3.27 -63.39 16.19
CA GLY A 546 -4.30 -64.32 16.67
C GLY A 546 -4.03 -65.77 16.30
N LEU A 547 -3.63 -66.03 15.04
CA LEU A 547 -3.26 -67.37 14.57
C LEU A 547 -2.07 -67.93 15.37
N SER A 548 -1.04 -67.12 15.62
CA SER A 548 0.13 -67.53 16.40
C SER A 548 -0.25 -67.98 17.83
N GLY A 549 -1.23 -67.32 18.45
CA GLY A 549 -1.71 -67.65 19.78
C GLY A 549 -2.56 -68.92 19.84
N VAL A 550 -3.47 -69.10 18.88
CA VAL A 550 -4.37 -70.28 18.83
C VAL A 550 -3.59 -71.54 18.47
N LEU A 551 -2.67 -71.43 17.51
CA LEU A 551 -1.93 -72.57 16.98
C LEU A 551 -0.62 -72.84 17.75
N GLY A 552 -0.16 -71.88 18.57
CA GLY A 552 1.14 -71.97 19.24
C GLY A 552 2.31 -71.98 18.26
N ALA A 553 2.13 -71.36 17.09
CA ALA A 553 3.08 -71.34 15.99
C ALA A 553 3.67 -69.94 15.78
N SER A 554 4.72 -69.87 14.98
CA SER A 554 5.36 -68.64 14.53
C SER A 554 4.92 -68.25 13.12
N PHE A 555 4.83 -66.96 12.86
CA PHE A 555 4.56 -66.39 11.54
C PHE A 555 5.56 -65.27 11.30
N GLY A 556 6.47 -65.46 10.34
CA GLY A 556 7.42 -64.43 9.91
C GLY A 556 7.08 -63.96 8.49
N HIS A 557 6.99 -62.66 8.29
CA HIS A 557 6.70 -62.08 6.98
C HIS A 557 7.84 -62.33 6.00
N VAL A 558 7.47 -62.74 4.79
CA VAL A 558 8.41 -63.03 3.69
C VAL A 558 8.26 -62.01 2.57
N GLY A 559 7.04 -61.50 2.35
CA GLY A 559 6.79 -60.51 1.32
C GLY A 559 5.33 -60.10 1.21
N THR A 560 5.13 -58.95 0.59
CA THR A 560 3.80 -58.38 0.32
C THR A 560 3.69 -58.07 -1.17
N VAL A 561 2.56 -58.45 -1.76
CA VAL A 561 2.15 -58.01 -3.10
C VAL A 561 0.87 -57.21 -2.93
N ALA A 562 1.04 -55.89 -2.86
CA ALA A 562 -0.06 -54.93 -2.84
C ALA A 562 -0.40 -54.48 -4.27
N ARG A 563 -1.67 -54.18 -4.52
CA ARG A 563 -2.16 -53.55 -5.76
C ARG A 563 -3.00 -52.34 -5.37
N ASP A 564 -2.86 -51.25 -6.11
CA ASP A 564 -3.53 -49.96 -5.82
C ASP A 564 -5.07 -50.07 -5.68
N ASP A 565 -5.71 -51.04 -6.34
CA ASP A 565 -7.17 -51.23 -6.33
C ASP A 565 -7.58 -52.72 -6.14
N GLY A 566 -6.86 -53.49 -5.30
CA GLY A 566 -7.13 -54.92 -5.17
C GLY A 566 -6.72 -55.55 -3.84
N PRO A 567 -7.06 -56.84 -3.64
CA PRO A 567 -6.72 -57.54 -2.40
C PRO A 567 -5.20 -57.59 -2.21
N THR A 568 -4.76 -57.41 -0.97
CA THR A 568 -3.36 -57.50 -0.60
C THR A 568 -2.99 -58.95 -0.35
N THR A 569 -1.92 -59.42 -1.01
CA THR A 569 -1.38 -60.76 -0.80
C THR A 569 -0.16 -60.70 0.12
N LEU A 570 -0.20 -61.45 1.22
CA LEU A 570 0.86 -61.52 2.23
C LEU A 570 1.44 -62.93 2.25
N PHE A 571 2.76 -63.05 2.26
CA PHE A 571 3.45 -64.32 2.39
C PHE A 571 4.08 -64.42 3.78
N PHE A 572 3.79 -65.50 4.49
CA PHE A 572 4.41 -65.80 5.78
C PHE A 572 5.10 -67.16 5.75
N GLU A 573 6.30 -67.23 6.32
CA GLU A 573 6.92 -68.47 6.74
C GLU A 573 6.37 -68.86 8.12
N SER A 574 5.93 -70.11 8.26
CA SER A 574 5.36 -70.61 9.51
C SER A 574 5.71 -72.07 9.75
N ASP A 575 5.82 -72.46 11.02
CA ASP A 575 5.89 -73.85 11.49
C ASP A 575 4.50 -74.45 11.78
N ALA A 576 3.42 -73.72 11.46
CA ALA A 576 2.06 -74.20 11.58
C ALA A 576 1.72 -75.23 10.49
N ASP A 577 0.88 -76.20 10.84
CA ASP A 577 0.24 -77.11 9.89
C ASP A 577 -0.77 -76.34 9.02
N PRO A 578 -0.61 -76.28 7.69
CA PRO A 578 -1.48 -75.48 6.81
C PRO A 578 -2.97 -75.82 6.91
N ASP A 579 -3.29 -77.09 7.16
CA ASP A 579 -4.68 -77.54 7.33
C ASP A 579 -5.28 -76.95 8.62
N ALA A 580 -4.49 -76.86 9.70
CA ALA A 580 -4.90 -76.24 10.96
C ALA A 580 -5.04 -74.71 10.83
N VAL A 581 -4.17 -74.07 10.05
CA VAL A 581 -4.30 -72.63 9.73
C VAL A 581 -5.59 -72.35 8.98
N THR A 582 -5.90 -73.16 7.95
CA THR A 582 -7.12 -73.03 7.15
C THR A 582 -8.36 -73.17 8.01
N ALA A 583 -8.44 -74.22 8.84
CA ALA A 583 -9.57 -74.43 9.75
C ALA A 583 -9.74 -73.28 10.76
N THR A 584 -8.64 -72.71 11.25
CA THR A 584 -8.69 -71.60 12.21
C THR A 584 -9.16 -70.30 11.56
N LEU A 585 -8.81 -70.05 10.29
CA LEU A 585 -9.28 -68.90 9.53
C LEU A 585 -10.76 -69.01 9.14
N GLU A 586 -11.24 -70.19 8.77
CA GLU A 586 -12.65 -70.42 8.45
C GLU A 586 -13.57 -70.03 9.63
N ASP A 587 -13.11 -70.22 10.86
CA ASP A 587 -13.83 -69.86 12.08
C ASP A 587 -13.83 -68.34 12.38
N ARG A 588 -12.92 -67.54 11.79
CA ARG A 588 -12.83 -66.08 12.03
C ARG A 588 -13.80 -65.27 11.17
N GLY A 589 -14.02 -65.67 9.92
CA GLY A 589 -14.98 -65.03 9.02
C GLY A 589 -14.61 -63.60 8.57
N ASP A 590 -13.34 -63.22 8.62
CA ASP A 590 -12.81 -61.89 8.25
C ASP A 590 -12.50 -61.74 6.75
N GLY A 591 -12.84 -62.74 5.92
CA GLY A 591 -12.62 -62.72 4.48
C GLY A 591 -11.17 -63.05 4.06
N THR A 592 -10.28 -63.31 5.00
CA THR A 592 -8.91 -63.74 4.72
C THR A 592 -8.90 -65.18 4.23
N THR A 593 -8.26 -65.43 3.09
CA THR A 593 -8.05 -66.79 2.58
C THR A 593 -6.59 -67.17 2.66
N VAL A 594 -6.29 -68.46 2.91
CA VAL A 594 -4.92 -68.98 2.98
C VAL A 594 -4.71 -70.09 1.95
N THR A 595 -3.54 -70.10 1.33
CA THR A 595 -3.07 -71.18 0.45
C THR A 595 -1.63 -71.53 0.82
N ALA A 596 -1.34 -72.82 1.00
CA ALA A 596 0.04 -73.26 1.16
C ALA A 596 0.76 -73.24 -0.19
N VAL A 597 1.78 -72.40 -0.33
CA VAL A 597 2.59 -72.27 -1.55
C VAL A 597 3.62 -73.40 -1.63
N THR A 598 4.31 -73.64 -0.52
CA THR A 598 5.28 -74.73 -0.39
C THR A 598 5.41 -75.16 1.06
N THR A 599 5.75 -76.43 1.27
CA THR A 599 6.07 -76.99 2.58
C THR A 599 7.35 -77.80 2.44
N VAL A 600 8.38 -77.42 3.20
CA VAL A 600 9.70 -78.05 3.20
C VAL A 600 10.19 -78.13 4.64
N ASP A 601 10.62 -79.32 5.07
CA ASP A 601 11.24 -79.55 6.40
C ASP A 601 10.46 -78.94 7.59
N ASP A 602 9.16 -79.24 7.67
CA ASP A 602 8.23 -78.76 8.72
C ASP A 602 8.05 -77.23 8.78
N ARG A 603 8.41 -76.52 7.71
CA ARG A 603 8.06 -75.11 7.50
C ARG A 603 7.25 -74.94 6.24
N SER A 604 6.22 -74.09 6.32
CA SER A 604 5.32 -73.78 5.23
C SER A 604 5.41 -72.30 4.89
N ILE A 605 5.47 -71.99 3.59
CA ILE A 605 5.18 -70.64 3.09
C ILE A 605 3.69 -70.59 2.79
N LEU A 606 3.00 -69.75 3.52
CA LEU A 606 1.56 -69.55 3.46
C LEU A 606 1.27 -68.22 2.76
N GLU A 607 0.46 -68.28 1.71
CA GLU A 607 -0.07 -67.12 1.00
C GLU A 607 -1.42 -66.76 1.61
N PHE A 608 -1.54 -65.56 2.16
CA PHE A 608 -2.78 -64.99 2.66
C PHE A 608 -3.27 -63.92 1.70
N VAL A 609 -4.53 -63.97 1.31
CA VAL A 609 -5.18 -62.92 0.51
C VAL A 609 -6.19 -62.21 1.38
N VAL A 610 -5.97 -60.91 1.58
CA VAL A 610 -6.77 -60.03 2.43
C VAL A 610 -7.52 -59.04 1.52
N GLU A 611 -8.86 -59.04 1.56
CA GLU A 611 -9.67 -58.21 0.66
C GLU A 611 -9.56 -56.71 0.95
N SER A 612 -9.47 -56.31 2.21
CA SER A 612 -9.20 -54.92 2.63
C SER A 612 -8.46 -54.91 3.96
N SER A 613 -7.44 -54.08 4.08
CA SER A 613 -6.69 -53.92 5.33
C SER A 613 -6.49 -52.44 5.62
N PRO A 614 -7.07 -51.92 6.73
CA PRO A 614 -6.94 -50.52 7.10
C PRO A 614 -5.48 -50.06 7.19
N LEU A 615 -4.58 -50.97 7.59
CA LEU A 615 -3.15 -50.71 7.69
C LEU A 615 -2.49 -50.48 6.32
N PHE A 616 -2.78 -51.32 5.33
CA PHE A 616 -2.15 -51.18 4.00
C PHE A 616 -2.76 -50.02 3.19
N ASP A 617 -4.04 -49.73 3.38
CA ASP A 617 -4.69 -48.57 2.79
C ASP A 617 -4.08 -47.27 3.34
N LEU A 618 -3.94 -47.17 4.67
CA LEU A 618 -3.29 -46.05 5.37
C LEU A 618 -1.86 -45.80 4.89
N LEU A 619 -1.07 -46.87 4.78
CA LEU A 619 0.32 -46.79 4.34
C LEU A 619 0.42 -46.38 2.87
N SER A 620 -0.47 -46.89 2.01
CA SER A 620 -0.48 -46.54 0.58
C SER A 620 -0.79 -45.05 0.37
N ASP A 621 -1.78 -44.50 1.09
CA ASP A 621 -2.17 -43.10 1.01
C ASP A 621 -1.07 -42.14 1.50
N ARG A 622 -0.25 -42.60 2.45
CA ARG A 622 0.80 -41.79 3.10
C ARG A 622 2.23 -42.15 2.67
N GLY A 623 2.38 -42.94 1.60
CA GLY A 623 3.68 -43.33 1.04
C GLY A 623 4.53 -44.22 1.96
N GLY A 624 3.90 -44.83 2.96
CA GLY A 624 4.49 -45.75 3.91
C GLY A 624 4.59 -47.18 3.37
N ARG A 625 5.44 -47.98 3.99
CA ARG A 625 5.53 -49.42 3.72
C ARG A 625 5.76 -50.22 4.99
N VAL A 626 5.22 -51.42 5.03
CA VAL A 626 5.60 -52.42 6.05
C VAL A 626 6.97 -52.98 5.69
N THR A 627 7.89 -52.98 6.64
CA THR A 627 9.24 -53.54 6.48
C THR A 627 9.41 -54.89 7.13
N ASP A 628 8.73 -55.13 8.25
CA ASP A 628 8.74 -56.40 8.94
C ASP A 628 7.43 -56.66 9.68
N MET A 629 7.02 -57.93 9.75
CA MET A 629 5.94 -58.40 10.62
C MET A 629 6.29 -59.78 11.16
N HIS A 630 6.17 -59.94 12.47
CA HIS A 630 6.39 -61.23 13.10
C HIS A 630 5.37 -61.47 14.21
N ALA A 631 4.97 -62.72 14.41
CA ALA A 631 4.21 -63.13 15.58
C ALA A 631 4.54 -64.53 16.06
N ALA A 632 4.53 -64.72 17.37
CA ALA A 632 4.71 -66.01 18.02
C ALA A 632 3.93 -66.05 19.35
N GLY A 633 3.14 -67.11 19.55
CA GLY A 633 2.49 -67.35 20.85
C GLY A 633 1.49 -66.26 21.28
N GLY A 634 0.88 -65.53 20.35
CA GLY A 634 -0.13 -64.50 20.62
C GLY A 634 0.43 -63.10 20.87
N ALA A 635 1.74 -62.90 20.68
CA ALA A 635 2.37 -61.60 20.66
C ALA A 635 3.02 -61.37 19.30
N GLY A 636 2.93 -60.15 18.78
CA GLY A 636 3.51 -59.76 17.51
C GLY A 636 4.29 -58.47 17.57
N GLN A 637 5.03 -58.23 16.49
CA GLN A 637 5.74 -57.00 16.22
C GLN A 637 5.47 -56.60 14.77
N LEU A 638 5.30 -55.30 14.56
CA LEU A 638 5.09 -54.69 13.26
C LEU A 638 6.06 -53.53 13.13
N THR A 639 6.84 -53.54 12.06
CA THR A 639 7.76 -52.45 11.72
C THR A 639 7.31 -51.84 10.40
N LEU A 640 7.17 -50.52 10.40
CA LEU A 640 6.79 -49.76 9.23
C LEU A 640 7.71 -48.56 9.04
N GLU A 641 7.98 -48.27 7.77
CA GLU A 641 8.74 -47.10 7.36
C GLU A 641 7.82 -46.10 6.68
N LEU A 642 7.93 -44.85 7.09
CA LEU A 642 7.19 -43.72 6.57
C LEU A 642 8.16 -42.65 6.07
N PRO A 643 7.81 -41.87 5.04
CA PRO A 643 8.51 -40.63 4.80
C PRO A 643 8.27 -39.67 5.98
N PRO A 644 9.24 -38.80 6.32
CA PRO A 644 9.11 -37.84 7.41
C PRO A 644 7.81 -37.01 7.38
N GLU A 645 7.31 -36.77 6.18
CA GLU A 645 6.18 -35.88 5.92
C GLU A 645 4.82 -36.61 5.92
N ALA A 646 4.81 -37.91 6.19
CA ALA A 646 3.60 -38.73 6.35
C ALA A 646 2.81 -38.44 7.64
N GLN A 647 3.19 -37.42 8.40
CA GLN A 647 2.60 -37.09 9.71
C GLN A 647 2.58 -38.32 10.64
N PRO A 648 3.75 -38.76 11.13
CA PRO A 648 3.88 -40.00 11.91
C PRO A 648 2.91 -40.09 13.09
N ARG A 649 2.58 -38.96 13.73
CA ARG A 649 1.55 -38.86 14.79
C ARG A 649 0.21 -39.41 14.34
N GLU A 650 -0.33 -38.86 13.26
CA GLU A 650 -1.62 -39.31 12.72
C GLU A 650 -1.57 -40.78 12.34
N VAL A 651 -0.43 -41.27 11.84
CA VAL A 651 -0.27 -42.69 11.50
C VAL A 651 -0.28 -43.56 12.76
N VAL A 652 0.44 -43.16 13.81
CA VAL A 652 0.45 -43.86 15.12
C VAL A 652 -0.96 -43.90 15.69
N GLU A 653 -1.63 -42.76 15.80
CA GLU A 653 -3.01 -42.67 16.32
C GLU A 653 -3.97 -43.54 15.51
N THR A 654 -3.90 -43.47 14.18
CA THR A 654 -4.77 -44.27 13.31
C THR A 654 -4.50 -45.77 13.50
N ILE A 655 -3.25 -46.19 13.68
CA ILE A 655 -2.89 -47.60 13.90
C ILE A 655 -3.37 -48.09 15.26
N GLU A 656 -3.17 -47.32 16.33
CA GLU A 656 -3.62 -47.67 17.69
C GLU A 656 -5.16 -47.72 17.78
N GLU A 657 -5.87 -46.85 17.05
CA GLU A 657 -7.33 -46.91 16.91
C GLU A 657 -7.81 -48.11 16.08
N ALA A 658 -7.13 -48.41 14.98
CA ALA A 658 -7.53 -49.47 14.05
C ALA A 658 -7.17 -50.88 14.54
N ILE A 659 -6.10 -51.02 15.32
CA ILE A 659 -5.58 -52.31 15.81
C ILE A 659 -5.58 -52.29 17.35
N PRO A 660 -6.66 -52.80 17.99
CA PRO A 660 -6.74 -52.83 19.44
C PRO A 660 -5.61 -53.66 20.06
N GLY A 661 -4.79 -53.04 20.91
CA GLY A 661 -3.63 -53.68 21.53
C GLY A 661 -2.31 -53.52 20.77
N ALA A 662 -2.29 -52.66 19.75
CA ALA A 662 -1.06 -52.09 19.22
C ALA A 662 -0.56 -50.97 20.16
N ASP A 663 0.71 -51.03 20.54
CA ASP A 663 1.39 -49.98 21.31
C ASP A 663 2.68 -49.59 20.57
N LEU A 664 2.91 -48.30 20.33
CA LEU A 664 4.18 -47.84 19.79
C LEU A 664 5.33 -48.11 20.78
N THR A 665 6.37 -48.80 20.32
CA THR A 665 7.53 -49.19 21.14
C THR A 665 8.84 -48.56 20.71
N ALA A 666 8.97 -48.19 19.44
CA ALA A 666 10.12 -47.43 18.96
C ALA A 666 9.71 -46.46 17.85
N TYR A 667 10.34 -45.28 17.89
CA TYR A 667 10.33 -44.27 16.84
C TYR A 667 11.79 -43.97 16.51
N ARG A 668 12.19 -44.13 15.24
CA ARG A 668 13.56 -43.89 14.81
C ARG A 668 13.59 -43.17 13.47
N GLU A 669 14.37 -42.11 13.39
CA GLU A 669 14.62 -41.38 12.15
C GLU A 669 16.01 -41.72 11.63
N HIS A 670 16.09 -42.25 10.41
CA HIS A 670 17.33 -42.69 9.79
C HIS A 670 17.36 -42.40 8.29
N GLU A 671 18.53 -41.99 7.78
CA GLU A 671 18.84 -41.99 6.35
C GLU A 671 18.89 -43.45 5.84
N ARG A 672 18.04 -43.82 4.90
CA ARG A 672 18.29 -44.97 4.03
C ARG A 672 19.61 -44.71 3.31
N PRO A 673 20.54 -45.69 3.26
CA PRO A 673 21.65 -45.59 2.35
C PRO A 673 21.08 -45.43 0.95
N ALA A 674 21.41 -44.33 0.26
CA ALA A 674 21.04 -44.12 -1.13
C ALA A 674 21.57 -45.30 -1.96
N GLU A 675 20.74 -46.31 -2.21
CA GLU A 675 21.16 -47.44 -3.03
C GLU A 675 21.14 -46.98 -4.47
N THR A 676 22.29 -46.54 -4.96
CA THR A 676 22.40 -46.25 -6.38
C THR A 676 22.21 -47.55 -7.15
N ARG A 677 21.74 -47.46 -8.41
CA ARG A 677 21.73 -48.62 -9.32
C ARG A 677 23.11 -49.31 -9.40
N GLN A 678 24.18 -48.60 -9.06
CA GLN A 678 25.53 -49.10 -9.04
C GLN A 678 25.84 -49.94 -7.78
N ASP A 679 25.23 -49.64 -6.64
CA ASP A 679 25.41 -50.41 -5.39
C ASP A 679 24.66 -51.74 -5.44
N VAL A 680 23.41 -51.72 -5.92
CA VAL A 680 22.63 -52.94 -6.19
C VAL A 680 23.36 -53.83 -7.19
N ARG A 681 23.89 -53.24 -8.27
CA ARG A 681 24.68 -53.96 -9.26
C ARG A 681 25.97 -54.54 -8.66
N THR A 682 26.66 -53.81 -7.80
CA THR A 682 27.91 -54.27 -7.18
C THR A 682 27.67 -55.49 -6.29
N ARG A 683 26.60 -55.50 -5.48
CA ARG A 683 26.25 -56.67 -4.65
C ARG A 683 25.82 -57.88 -5.50
N ILE A 684 25.08 -57.66 -6.58
CA ILE A 684 24.76 -58.72 -7.54
C ILE A 684 26.04 -59.30 -8.15
N ASP A 685 26.94 -58.44 -8.63
CA ASP A 685 28.21 -58.83 -9.24
C ASP A 685 29.09 -59.62 -8.24
N GLU A 686 29.12 -59.24 -6.95
CA GLU A 686 29.83 -59.97 -5.89
C GLU A 686 29.23 -61.35 -5.57
N ARG A 687 27.92 -61.54 -5.74
CA ARG A 687 27.24 -62.83 -5.49
C ARG A 687 27.37 -63.80 -6.65
N LEU A 688 27.54 -63.32 -7.88
CA LEU A 688 27.62 -64.16 -9.07
C LEU A 688 29.03 -64.74 -9.23
N THR A 689 29.13 -66.03 -9.55
CA THR A 689 30.41 -66.59 -10.02
C THR A 689 30.66 -66.13 -11.46
N ASP A 690 31.92 -66.04 -11.91
CA ASP A 690 32.27 -65.69 -13.30
C ASP A 690 31.44 -66.44 -14.36
N ARG A 691 31.19 -67.74 -14.12
CA ARG A 691 30.40 -68.60 -15.04
C ARG A 691 28.90 -68.28 -15.05
N GLN A 692 28.36 -67.81 -13.92
CA GLN A 692 26.97 -67.36 -13.77
C GLN A 692 26.77 -65.99 -14.41
N GLU A 693 27.68 -65.05 -14.15
CA GLU A 693 27.68 -63.72 -14.77
C GLU A 693 27.79 -63.83 -16.30
N THR A 694 28.75 -64.60 -16.79
CA THR A 694 28.94 -64.81 -18.24
C THR A 694 27.70 -65.44 -18.88
N ALA A 695 27.05 -66.40 -18.22
CA ALA A 695 25.83 -67.03 -18.73
C ALA A 695 24.66 -66.04 -18.82
N LEU A 696 24.50 -65.18 -17.80
CA LEU A 696 23.46 -64.16 -17.75
C LEU A 696 23.66 -63.07 -18.81
N GLN A 697 24.89 -62.52 -18.93
CA GLN A 697 25.22 -61.52 -19.95
C GLN A 697 25.07 -62.09 -21.37
N THR A 698 25.53 -63.32 -21.60
CA THR A 698 25.39 -64.00 -22.90
C THR A 698 23.92 -64.24 -23.25
N ALA A 699 23.07 -64.57 -22.26
CA ALA A 699 21.64 -64.70 -22.46
C ALA A 699 20.96 -63.38 -22.82
N ILE A 700 21.35 -62.26 -22.18
CA ILE A 700 20.81 -60.93 -22.47
C ILE A 700 21.23 -60.47 -23.87
N VAL A 701 22.53 -60.46 -24.17
CA VAL A 701 23.06 -59.99 -25.47
C VAL A 701 22.62 -60.89 -26.62
N GLY A 702 22.44 -62.19 -26.36
CA GLY A 702 21.96 -63.15 -27.34
C GLY A 702 20.44 -63.14 -27.56
N GLY A 703 19.70 -62.23 -26.94
CA GLY A 703 18.24 -62.13 -27.10
C GLY A 703 17.48 -63.36 -26.61
N PHE A 704 18.03 -64.11 -25.65
CA PHE A 704 17.40 -65.31 -25.06
C PHE A 704 16.07 -65.00 -24.35
N PHE A 705 15.96 -63.78 -23.83
CA PHE A 705 14.81 -63.31 -23.06
C PHE A 705 13.74 -62.60 -23.91
N GLU A 706 14.02 -62.32 -25.19
CA GLU A 706 13.11 -61.61 -26.08
C GLU A 706 11.99 -62.52 -26.61
N TRP A 707 10.88 -61.92 -27.06
CA TRP A 707 9.84 -62.65 -27.79
C TRP A 707 9.56 -62.02 -29.16
N PRO A 708 9.70 -62.77 -30.27
CA PRO A 708 10.28 -64.12 -30.37
C PRO A 708 11.79 -64.12 -30.01
N ARG A 709 12.31 -65.24 -29.47
CA ARG A 709 13.70 -65.35 -29.02
C ARG A 709 14.67 -65.37 -30.20
N ASP A 710 15.75 -64.58 -30.12
CA ASP A 710 16.77 -64.50 -31.17
C ASP A 710 17.80 -65.65 -31.12
N SER A 711 18.06 -66.21 -29.94
CA SER A 711 18.94 -67.36 -29.77
C SER A 711 18.39 -68.38 -28.78
N THR A 712 18.66 -69.65 -29.05
CA THR A 712 18.32 -70.77 -28.16
C THR A 712 19.41 -70.97 -27.10
N GLY A 713 19.05 -71.59 -25.98
CA GLY A 713 20.02 -71.95 -24.94
C GLY A 713 21.10 -72.95 -25.41
N GLU A 714 20.88 -73.62 -26.54
CA GLU A 714 21.87 -74.53 -27.16
C GLU A 714 22.92 -73.77 -27.97
N GLU A 715 22.49 -72.76 -28.73
CA GLU A 715 23.39 -71.86 -29.46
C GLU A 715 24.25 -71.02 -28.49
N LEU A 716 23.66 -70.52 -27.41
CA LEU A 716 24.39 -69.76 -26.39
C LEU A 716 25.34 -70.62 -25.57
N ALA A 717 24.96 -71.87 -25.26
CA ALA A 717 25.86 -72.82 -24.61
C ALA A 717 27.09 -73.14 -25.48
N THR A 718 26.90 -73.25 -26.79
CA THR A 718 27.99 -73.48 -27.76
C THR A 718 28.98 -72.32 -27.77
N THR A 719 28.50 -71.07 -27.73
CA THR A 719 29.35 -69.87 -27.64
C THR A 719 30.20 -69.83 -26.36
N MET A 720 29.72 -70.45 -25.29
CA MET A 720 30.42 -70.53 -24.00
C MET A 720 31.28 -71.80 -23.83
N ASP A 721 31.37 -72.65 -24.85
CA ASP A 721 32.07 -73.95 -24.83
C ASP A 721 31.63 -74.85 -23.65
N ILE A 722 30.32 -74.88 -23.38
CA ILE A 722 29.72 -75.71 -22.32
C ILE A 722 28.50 -76.46 -22.84
N GLY A 723 28.06 -77.49 -22.11
CA GLY A 723 26.83 -78.20 -22.41
C GLY A 723 25.58 -77.36 -22.14
N ARG A 724 24.52 -77.57 -22.92
CA ARG A 724 23.21 -76.91 -22.75
C ARG A 724 22.65 -77.01 -21.32
N SER A 725 22.80 -78.17 -20.67
CA SER A 725 22.37 -78.37 -19.28
C SER A 725 23.17 -77.49 -18.30
N THR A 726 24.49 -77.39 -18.50
CA THR A 726 25.39 -76.56 -17.70
C THR A 726 25.10 -75.07 -17.89
N PHE A 727 24.82 -74.62 -19.12
CA PHE A 727 24.37 -73.25 -19.39
C PHE A 727 23.07 -72.92 -18.64
N HIS A 728 22.04 -73.77 -18.75
CA HIS A 728 20.79 -73.55 -18.02
C HIS A 728 20.95 -73.60 -16.50
N GLN A 729 21.85 -74.44 -15.97
CA GLN A 729 22.14 -74.49 -14.55
C GLN A 729 22.79 -73.19 -14.06
N HIS A 730 23.80 -72.68 -14.77
CA HIS A 730 24.42 -71.39 -14.45
C HIS A 730 23.44 -70.22 -14.60
N LEU A 731 22.64 -70.21 -15.67
CA LEU A 731 21.65 -69.16 -15.90
C LEU A 731 20.58 -69.14 -14.81
N ARG A 732 20.01 -70.30 -14.43
CA ARG A 732 19.03 -70.37 -13.33
C ARG A 732 19.62 -69.96 -11.98
N ALA A 733 20.85 -70.39 -11.69
CA ALA A 733 21.52 -70.00 -10.46
C ALA A 733 21.83 -68.50 -10.43
N ALA A 734 22.18 -67.91 -11.58
CA ALA A 734 22.38 -66.46 -11.72
C ALA A 734 21.07 -65.70 -11.51
N GLN A 735 20.01 -66.09 -12.23
CA GLN A 735 18.67 -65.50 -12.11
C GLN A 735 18.15 -65.56 -10.68
N ARG A 736 18.31 -66.71 -10.00
CA ARG A 736 17.88 -66.83 -8.60
C ARG A 736 18.61 -65.84 -7.69
N LYS A 737 19.95 -65.75 -7.79
CA LYS A 737 20.75 -64.79 -6.99
C LYS A 737 20.39 -63.33 -7.28
N VAL A 738 20.10 -63.00 -8.53
CA VAL A 738 19.63 -61.66 -8.93
C VAL A 738 18.26 -61.37 -8.34
N PHE A 739 17.33 -62.33 -8.37
CA PHE A 739 15.99 -62.14 -7.82
C PHE A 739 15.98 -62.09 -6.28
N GLU A 740 16.77 -62.93 -5.60
CA GLU A 740 17.01 -62.82 -4.15
C GLU A 740 17.50 -61.41 -3.80
N GLU A 741 18.46 -60.85 -4.54
CA GLU A 741 18.99 -59.51 -4.23
C GLU A 741 18.01 -58.36 -4.55
N LEU A 742 17.06 -58.56 -5.46
CA LEU A 742 16.10 -57.52 -5.87
C LEU A 742 14.77 -57.57 -5.09
N TYR A 743 14.41 -58.74 -4.57
CA TYR A 743 13.07 -59.00 -4.00
C TYR A 743 13.09 -59.66 -2.62
N GLY A 744 14.27 -59.99 -2.07
CA GLY A 744 14.44 -60.74 -0.82
C GLY A 744 14.80 -62.20 -1.06
#